data_AF-A0A944LNS8-F1
#
_entry.id   AF-A0A944LNS8-F1
#
_cell.length_a   1.000
_cell.length_b   1.000
_cell.length_c   1.000
_cell.angle_alpha   90.00
_cell.angle_beta   90.00
_cell.angle_gamma   90.00
#
_symmetry.space_group_name_H-M   'P 1'
#
loop_
_entity.id
_entity.type
_entity.pdbx_description
1 polymer ?
#
loop_
_entity_poly.entity_id
_entity_poly.type
_entity_poly.pdbx_seq_one_letter_code
_entity_poly.pdbx_strand_id
1 'polypeptide(L)'
;MTQQPAPAASDVSAAAGEIHAPATRPRIALVGVHGFGEHHLANLARLEAAGAIELVAVADPNPPQAGRLSESVGIHDTLDELLAAGPVPDVVILATPIQTHAPLALAALAAGADVYVEKPPVASMAQFQDLLAAAKSAGRLVQVGFQSLGSQALPEISNTIESGGIGDVLGLSAKGMWVRTKGYFKRSRWAGKRSLDGIDVVDGVATNALAHAVATALSMAGAHTVADVASVETDLYRAHDTQSDDTSVIRVRTAGGKTLLCALTLCAPEQQRPSVTVHGTRGDITFFYTEDELVITTPDGERRETFGRTDLLENLLDARITGAPLLCSLAGTGAFTCVLEAIRTAPVPQEIGVEHISWEGEGDDANPVVHGIAGLIERAATAQATFAELGLPWARSVPPVRTLSVGGHPVADYQDGSRIRSVSSPRPYLHPVRTLAGTVVTDHQPLDHVWHLGVGVALQDVDGINFWGGRTYTRAAGEYVWRPDHGSIVRLGSSGGASSEADGQLKETLSWNGPDGAPVLHEQRTWTWDAVGPSVWRLGLDFALSPAGDRPVSLGSPGSNGRHKGGYSGFFWRFPECAGATVWTPTGAGEAAVHGSVAPWLAWSGKFSDGDATVVFVASEGSHDPWFVRVEGYPGVGQSLAWDTPVTAEPGVPVRRSVTMFIADGILETPDIERLINQRGKQS
;
A
#
# COMPACT_ATOMS: atom_id res chain seq x y z
N MET A 1 -49.88 47.72 -10.76
CA MET A 1 -50.64 48.86 -10.21
C MET A 1 -51.26 48.43 -8.89
N THR A 2 -51.16 49.07 -7.73
CA THR A 2 -50.43 50.23 -7.20
C THR A 2 -50.70 50.23 -5.67
N GLN A 3 -49.68 50.53 -4.87
CA GLN A 3 -49.61 51.19 -3.54
C GLN A 3 -50.73 51.05 -2.45
N GLN A 4 -50.33 50.53 -1.27
CA GLN A 4 -50.41 51.01 0.15
C GLN A 4 -51.53 51.98 0.64
N PRO A 5 -51.91 52.00 1.97
CA PRO A 5 -51.02 52.38 3.10
C PRO A 5 -51.24 51.68 4.48
N ALA A 6 -50.34 51.98 5.45
CA ALA A 6 -50.24 51.50 6.84
C ALA A 6 -51.24 52.16 7.84
N PRO A 7 -51.33 51.70 9.12
CA PRO A 7 -50.58 52.39 10.20
C PRO A 7 -50.14 51.59 11.46
N ALA A 8 -49.10 52.14 12.11
CA ALA A 8 -48.61 52.24 13.51
C ALA A 8 -48.97 51.27 14.68
N ALA A 9 -47.88 50.70 15.24
CA ALA A 9 -47.34 50.72 16.62
C ALA A 9 -48.19 50.39 17.88
N SER A 10 -47.69 49.42 18.65
CA SER A 10 -47.80 49.37 20.12
C SER A 10 -46.50 48.84 20.75
N ASP A 11 -45.96 49.60 21.69
CA ASP A 11 -44.76 49.36 22.50
C ASP A 11 -44.80 48.04 23.30
N VAL A 12 -43.68 47.32 23.30
CA VAL A 12 -43.38 46.31 24.34
C VAL A 12 -42.06 46.71 24.99
N SER A 13 -42.18 47.10 26.26
CA SER A 13 -41.09 47.42 27.19
C SER A 13 -40.16 46.22 27.38
N ALA A 14 -38.86 46.52 27.32
CA ALA A 14 -37.76 45.60 27.55
C ALA A 14 -37.73 45.08 29.00
N ALA A 15 -37.82 43.76 29.17
CA ALA A 15 -37.27 43.08 30.33
C ALA A 15 -35.77 42.88 30.07
N ALA A 16 -34.94 43.54 30.88
CA ALA A 16 -33.50 43.35 30.90
C ALA A 16 -33.19 41.88 31.24
N GLY A 17 -32.70 41.13 30.25
CA GLY A 17 -32.17 39.79 30.43
C GLY A 17 -30.93 39.82 31.31
N GLU A 18 -30.85 38.82 32.18
CA GLU A 18 -29.77 38.58 33.13
C GLU A 18 -28.39 38.69 32.49
N ILE A 19 -27.51 39.42 33.16
CA ILE A 19 -26.10 39.52 32.84
C ILE A 19 -25.50 38.12 33.11
N HIS A 20 -25.26 37.36 32.04
CA HIS A 20 -24.50 36.12 32.11
C HIS A 20 -23.16 36.44 32.81
N ALA A 21 -22.88 35.77 33.93
CA ALA A 21 -21.57 35.83 34.56
C ALA A 21 -20.48 35.54 33.50
N PRO A 22 -19.34 36.24 33.49
CA PRO A 22 -18.28 35.94 32.54
C PRO A 22 -17.91 34.46 32.71
N ALA A 23 -18.02 33.69 31.62
CA ALA A 23 -17.62 32.29 31.62
C ALA A 23 -16.18 32.21 32.13
N THR A 24 -15.96 31.47 33.22
CA THR A 24 -14.63 31.26 33.79
C THR A 24 -13.75 30.62 32.72
N ARG A 25 -12.60 31.24 32.43
CA ARG A 25 -11.65 30.73 31.43
C ARG A 25 -11.20 29.32 31.83
N PRO A 26 -11.19 28.34 30.91
CA PRO A 26 -10.66 27.02 31.19
C PRO A 26 -9.20 27.08 31.67
N ARG A 27 -8.91 26.42 32.79
CA ARG A 27 -7.59 26.32 33.40
C ARG A 27 -6.82 25.14 32.81
N ILE A 28 -5.67 25.40 32.22
CA ILE A 28 -4.89 24.40 31.48
C ILE A 28 -3.59 24.09 32.23
N ALA A 29 -3.21 22.82 32.29
CA ALA A 29 -1.88 22.39 32.70
C ALA A 29 -1.17 21.65 31.57
N LEU A 30 0.16 21.79 31.48
CA LEU A 30 1.00 21.09 30.50
C LEU A 30 2.04 20.21 31.21
N VAL A 31 2.06 18.92 30.87
CA VAL A 31 3.06 17.95 31.33
C VAL A 31 3.98 17.61 30.17
N GLY A 32 5.28 17.83 30.35
CA GLY A 32 6.28 17.76 29.28
C GLY A 32 6.37 19.09 28.53
N VAL A 33 7.39 19.89 28.84
CA VAL A 33 7.54 21.27 28.30
C VAL A 33 8.62 21.40 27.23
N HIS A 34 9.37 20.32 26.96
CA HIS A 34 10.43 20.27 25.97
C HIS A 34 9.99 19.56 24.69
N GLY A 35 10.78 19.68 23.61
CA GLY A 35 10.49 19.05 22.33
C GLY A 35 9.14 19.51 21.76
N PHE A 36 8.17 18.60 21.65
CA PHE A 36 6.83 18.98 21.18
C PHE A 36 6.05 19.81 22.20
N GLY A 37 6.37 19.71 23.50
CA GLY A 37 5.82 20.58 24.54
C GLY A 37 6.07 22.07 24.29
N GLU A 38 7.13 22.44 23.57
CA GLU A 38 7.40 23.83 23.20
C GLU A 38 6.36 24.38 22.21
N HIS A 39 5.83 23.53 21.32
CA HIS A 39 4.76 23.90 20.40
C HIS A 39 3.45 24.12 21.16
N HIS A 40 3.17 23.28 22.15
CA HIS A 40 2.04 23.46 23.06
C HIS A 40 2.18 24.76 23.87
N LEU A 41 3.35 25.08 24.42
CA LEU A 41 3.58 26.36 25.11
C LEU A 41 3.33 27.57 24.20
N ALA A 42 3.81 27.53 22.96
CA ALA A 42 3.57 28.60 21.99
C ALA A 42 2.07 28.75 21.67
N ASN A 43 1.36 27.63 21.51
CA ASN A 43 -0.07 27.64 21.26
C ASN A 43 -0.89 28.14 22.47
N LEU A 44 -0.52 27.70 23.68
CA LEU A 44 -1.14 28.15 24.92
C LEU A 44 -0.95 29.66 25.10
N ALA A 45 0.25 30.20 24.84
CA ALA A 45 0.50 31.64 24.90
C ALA A 45 -0.39 32.41 23.90
N ARG A 46 -0.59 31.89 22.68
CA ARG A 46 -1.51 32.47 21.69
C ARG A 46 -2.96 32.48 22.21
N LEU A 47 -3.44 31.38 22.78
CA LEU A 47 -4.80 31.24 23.29
C LEU A 47 -5.04 32.08 24.55
N GLU A 48 -4.05 32.19 25.44
CA GLU A 48 -4.09 33.03 26.64
C GLU A 48 -4.12 34.52 26.26
N ALA A 49 -3.31 34.93 25.27
CA ALA A 49 -3.34 36.29 24.72
C ALA A 49 -4.69 36.63 24.08
N ALA A 50 -5.38 35.63 23.50
CA ALA A 50 -6.75 35.76 22.99
C ALA A 50 -7.82 35.72 24.11
N GLY A 51 -7.43 35.49 25.37
CA GLY A 51 -8.32 35.40 26.52
C GLY A 51 -9.17 34.13 26.56
N ALA A 52 -8.81 33.11 25.77
CA ALA A 52 -9.57 31.86 25.63
C ALA A 52 -9.29 30.87 26.76
N ILE A 53 -8.08 30.90 27.35
CA ILE A 53 -7.65 29.99 28.42
C ILE A 53 -6.81 30.72 29.48
N GLU A 54 -6.47 30.01 30.55
CA GLU A 54 -5.46 30.38 31.54
C GLU A 54 -4.47 29.22 31.72
N LEU A 55 -3.16 29.45 31.51
CA LEU A 55 -2.14 28.44 31.83
C LEU A 55 -1.82 28.52 33.32
N VAL A 56 -2.20 27.49 34.10
CA VAL A 56 -2.09 27.55 35.57
C VAL A 56 -0.88 26.81 36.12
N ALA A 57 -0.41 25.77 35.43
CA ALA A 57 0.76 25.01 35.87
C ALA A 57 1.43 24.23 34.73
N VAL A 58 2.71 23.93 34.93
CA VAL A 58 3.47 22.98 34.11
C VAL A 58 4.14 21.94 35.00
N ALA A 59 4.35 20.74 34.45
CA ALA A 59 5.11 19.68 35.11
C ALA A 59 6.15 19.06 34.17
N ASP A 60 7.42 19.07 34.59
CA ASP A 60 8.52 18.42 33.87
C ASP A 60 9.69 18.15 34.84
N PRO A 61 10.26 16.92 34.88
CA PRO A 61 11.43 16.63 35.71
C PRO A 61 12.66 17.48 35.36
N ASN A 62 12.68 18.06 34.16
CA ASN A 62 13.61 19.11 33.76
C ASN A 62 12.83 20.43 33.64
N PRO A 63 12.85 21.30 34.66
CA PRO A 63 12.00 22.49 34.65
C PRO A 63 12.31 23.42 33.46
N PRO A 64 11.33 24.23 33.02
CA PRO A 64 11.57 25.23 31.98
C PRO A 64 12.63 26.24 32.42
N GLN A 65 13.30 26.87 31.46
CA GLN A 65 14.27 27.92 31.74
C GLN A 65 13.63 29.06 32.57
N ALA A 66 14.37 29.56 33.55
CA ALA A 66 13.89 30.64 34.41
C ALA A 66 13.43 31.85 33.59
N GLY A 67 12.25 32.39 33.91
CA GLY A 67 11.64 33.53 33.21
C GLY A 67 10.94 33.19 31.90
N ARG A 68 10.92 31.92 31.45
CA ARG A 68 10.18 31.50 30.24
C ARG A 68 8.66 31.54 30.42
N LEU A 69 8.19 31.34 31.65
CA LEU A 69 6.77 31.35 32.02
C LEU A 69 6.48 32.50 32.99
N SER A 70 5.24 32.95 33.02
CA SER A 70 4.76 33.93 34.00
C SER A 70 4.93 33.40 35.43
N GLU A 71 5.19 34.29 36.40
CA GLU A 71 5.28 33.95 37.83
C GLU A 71 3.97 33.35 38.38
N SER A 72 2.85 33.57 37.69
CA SER A 72 1.55 32.98 38.03
C SER A 72 1.42 31.49 37.69
N VAL A 73 2.34 30.94 36.87
CA VAL A 73 2.30 29.53 36.45
C VAL A 73 3.07 28.68 37.46
N GLY A 74 2.39 27.73 38.10
CA GLY A 74 3.05 26.75 38.97
C GLY A 74 4.02 25.87 38.19
N ILE A 75 5.22 25.64 38.72
CA ILE A 75 6.22 24.75 38.11
C ILE A 75 6.44 23.58 39.06
N HIS A 76 6.23 22.37 38.57
CA HIS A 76 6.31 21.12 39.33
C HIS A 76 7.21 20.10 38.62
N ASP A 77 7.73 19.13 39.37
CA ASP A 77 8.56 18.07 38.78
C ASP A 77 7.67 16.95 38.20
N THR A 78 6.49 16.74 38.78
CA THR A 78 5.57 15.65 38.41
C THR A 78 4.10 16.10 38.33
N LEU A 79 3.28 15.33 37.60
CA LEU A 79 1.83 15.55 37.53
C LEU A 79 1.15 15.39 38.90
N ASP A 80 1.58 14.43 39.72
CA ASP A 80 0.99 14.19 41.05
C ASP A 80 1.19 15.40 41.97
N GLU A 81 2.39 16.00 41.96
CA GLU A 81 2.68 17.23 42.69
C GLU A 81 1.83 18.41 42.19
N LEU A 82 1.70 18.55 40.86
CA LEU A 82 0.87 19.58 40.23
C LEU A 82 -0.60 19.44 40.65
N LEU A 83 -1.15 18.22 40.63
CA LEU A 83 -2.53 17.94 41.02
C LEU A 83 -2.77 18.15 42.52
N ALA A 84 -1.75 17.92 43.37
CA ALA A 84 -1.84 18.13 44.82
C ALA A 84 -1.70 19.59 45.25
N ALA A 85 -1.05 20.44 44.44
CA ALA A 85 -0.69 21.81 44.81
C ALA A 85 -1.87 22.80 44.79
N GLY A 86 -2.98 22.46 44.15
CA GLY A 86 -4.10 23.39 43.99
C GLY A 86 -5.37 22.74 43.44
N PRO A 87 -6.35 23.55 43.01
CA PRO A 87 -7.56 23.00 42.42
C PRO A 87 -7.25 22.41 41.05
N VAL A 88 -7.85 21.24 40.77
CA VAL A 88 -7.63 20.47 39.54
C VAL A 88 -7.81 21.35 38.28
N PRO A 89 -6.90 21.28 37.30
CA PRO A 89 -7.07 21.94 36.00
C PRO A 89 -8.29 21.40 35.23
N ASP A 90 -8.90 22.23 34.39
CA ASP A 90 -9.96 21.80 33.48
C ASP A 90 -9.45 20.82 32.41
N VAL A 91 -8.24 21.09 31.90
CA VAL A 91 -7.57 20.27 30.88
C VAL A 91 -6.11 20.04 31.27
N VAL A 92 -5.65 18.79 31.13
CA VAL A 92 -4.23 18.42 31.24
C VAL A 92 -3.73 17.99 29.86
N ILE A 93 -2.70 18.67 29.35
CA ILE A 93 -2.00 18.32 28.11
C ILE A 93 -0.78 17.46 28.43
N LEU A 94 -0.65 16.31 27.77
CA LEU A 94 0.44 15.36 27.93
C LEU A 94 1.30 15.35 26.67
N ALA A 95 2.46 15.99 26.73
CA ALA A 95 3.49 16.00 25.68
C ALA A 95 4.78 15.34 26.20
N THR A 96 4.64 14.11 26.69
CA THR A 96 5.71 13.36 27.39
C THR A 96 6.22 12.19 26.52
N PRO A 97 7.24 11.41 26.95
CA PRO A 97 7.58 10.17 26.26
C PRO A 97 6.39 9.20 26.17
N ILE A 98 6.30 8.44 25.07
CA ILE A 98 5.12 7.61 24.75
C ILE A 98 4.74 6.67 25.90
N GLN A 99 5.73 6.04 26.53
CA GLN A 99 5.52 5.06 27.60
C GLN A 99 4.90 5.67 28.87
N THR A 100 4.92 6.99 29.03
CA THR A 100 4.31 7.69 30.17
C THR A 100 2.90 8.20 29.89
N HIS A 101 2.42 8.16 28.64
CA HIS A 101 1.10 8.68 28.27
C HIS A 101 -0.05 8.03 29.07
N ALA A 102 -0.16 6.70 29.04
CA ALA A 102 -1.24 5.98 29.69
C ALA A 102 -1.31 6.23 31.22
N PRO A 103 -0.23 6.04 32.01
CA PRO A 103 -0.31 6.27 33.46
C PRO A 103 -0.62 7.73 33.81
N LEU A 104 -0.07 8.71 33.08
CA LEU A 104 -0.35 10.13 33.32
C LEU A 104 -1.79 10.50 32.95
N ALA A 105 -2.31 9.97 31.83
CA ALA A 105 -3.68 10.21 31.41
C ALA A 105 -4.69 9.60 32.41
N LEU A 106 -4.43 8.39 32.91
CA LEU A 106 -5.24 7.78 33.97
C LEU A 106 -5.27 8.63 35.24
N ALA A 107 -4.13 9.18 35.67
CA ALA A 107 -4.06 10.05 36.83
C ALA A 107 -4.84 11.36 36.64
N ALA A 108 -4.70 12.01 35.47
CA ALA A 108 -5.44 13.23 35.15
C ALA A 108 -6.97 12.99 35.10
N LEU A 109 -7.42 11.89 34.48
CA LEU A 109 -8.83 11.52 34.42
C LEU A 109 -9.39 11.21 35.82
N ALA A 110 -8.62 10.52 36.67
CA ALA A 110 -9.02 10.23 38.05
C ALA A 110 -9.16 11.51 38.90
N ALA A 111 -8.36 12.54 38.63
CA ALA A 111 -8.52 13.86 39.24
C ALA A 111 -9.74 14.64 38.71
N GLY A 112 -10.33 14.20 37.59
CA GLY A 112 -11.50 14.82 36.97
C GLY A 112 -11.17 15.87 35.90
N ALA A 113 -9.94 15.90 35.38
CA ALA A 113 -9.57 16.73 34.25
C ALA A 113 -9.94 16.07 32.91
N ASP A 114 -10.22 16.88 31.89
CA ASP A 114 -10.19 16.42 30.51
C ASP A 114 -8.73 16.30 30.05
N VAL A 115 -8.44 15.39 29.11
CA VAL A 115 -7.08 15.10 28.70
C VAL A 115 -6.86 15.44 27.23
N TYR A 116 -5.76 16.11 26.94
CA TYR A 116 -5.15 16.15 25.62
C TYR A 116 -3.89 15.31 25.67
N VAL A 117 -3.77 14.27 24.86
CA VAL A 117 -2.58 13.39 24.86
C VAL A 117 -1.93 13.36 23.49
N GLU A 118 -0.61 13.57 23.44
CA GLU A 118 0.13 13.48 22.19
C GLU A 118 0.10 12.08 21.57
N LYS A 119 0.32 12.02 20.26
CA LYS A 119 0.37 10.75 19.53
C LYS A 119 1.69 10.00 19.75
N PRO A 120 1.67 8.66 19.71
CA PRO A 120 0.48 7.80 19.86
C PRO A 120 -0.07 7.89 21.30
N PRO A 121 -1.39 7.77 21.51
CA PRO A 121 -2.01 8.01 22.82
C PRO A 121 -1.61 6.97 23.89
N VAL A 122 -1.19 5.78 23.45
CA VAL A 122 -0.78 4.66 24.29
C VAL A 122 0.28 3.82 23.57
N ALA A 123 0.92 2.89 24.28
CA ALA A 123 1.91 1.96 23.73
C ALA A 123 1.38 0.54 23.51
N SER A 124 0.12 0.23 23.88
CA SER A 124 -0.49 -1.09 23.67
C SER A 124 -2.02 -1.05 23.64
N MET A 125 -2.64 -2.09 23.06
CA MET A 125 -4.10 -2.24 23.06
C MET A 125 -4.69 -2.36 24.48
N ALA A 126 -3.97 -3.00 25.42
CA ALA A 126 -4.42 -3.11 26.81
C ALA A 126 -4.54 -1.72 27.46
N GLN A 127 -3.50 -0.89 27.35
CA GLN A 127 -3.52 0.49 27.83
C GLN A 127 -4.62 1.33 27.17
N PHE A 128 -4.89 1.11 25.89
CA PHE A 128 -5.98 1.78 25.19
C PHE A 128 -7.35 1.46 25.82
N GLN A 129 -7.60 0.18 26.12
CA GLN A 129 -8.84 -0.26 26.74
C GLN A 129 -9.00 0.28 28.15
N ASP A 130 -7.92 0.27 28.94
CA ASP A 130 -7.91 0.84 30.29
C ASP A 130 -8.22 2.34 30.26
N LEU A 131 -7.60 3.08 29.34
CA LEU A 131 -7.81 4.51 29.21
C LEU A 131 -9.22 4.86 28.72
N LEU A 132 -9.78 4.08 27.78
CA LEU A 132 -11.18 4.22 27.35
C LEU A 132 -12.15 4.00 28.51
N ALA A 133 -11.92 2.96 29.31
CA ALA A 133 -12.75 2.65 30.46
C ALA A 133 -12.68 3.77 31.52
N ALA A 134 -11.47 4.28 31.80
CA ALA A 134 -11.27 5.38 32.72
C ALA A 134 -11.94 6.68 32.25
N ALA A 135 -11.76 7.06 30.99
CA ALA A 135 -12.39 8.25 30.41
C ALA A 135 -13.92 8.19 30.51
N LYS A 136 -14.50 7.04 30.16
CA LYS A 136 -15.93 6.80 30.27
C LYS A 136 -16.41 6.84 31.73
N SER A 137 -15.69 6.21 32.66
CA SER A 137 -16.06 6.19 34.07
C SER A 137 -15.99 7.57 34.72
N ALA A 138 -15.02 8.40 34.31
CA ALA A 138 -14.85 9.76 34.82
C ALA A 138 -15.79 10.77 34.13
N GLY A 139 -16.42 10.39 33.02
CA GLY A 139 -17.22 11.29 32.20
C GLY A 139 -16.39 12.41 31.57
N ARG A 140 -15.14 12.11 31.19
CA ARG A 140 -14.16 13.09 30.70
C ARG A 140 -13.80 12.88 29.25
N LEU A 141 -13.45 13.98 28.59
CA LEU A 141 -13.02 14.04 27.21
C LEU A 141 -11.53 13.68 27.10
N VAL A 142 -11.19 12.93 26.05
CA VAL A 142 -9.79 12.64 25.70
C VAL A 142 -9.59 12.94 24.22
N GLN A 143 -8.84 14.02 23.95
CA GLN A 143 -8.39 14.44 22.63
C GLN A 143 -6.99 13.88 22.36
N VAL A 144 -6.77 13.30 21.17
CA VAL A 144 -5.47 12.76 20.76
C VAL A 144 -4.80 13.70 19.74
N GLY A 145 -3.50 13.92 19.88
CA GLY A 145 -2.68 14.87 19.11
C GLY A 145 -2.44 14.54 17.63
N PHE A 146 -3.36 13.85 16.93
CA PHE A 146 -3.26 13.64 15.50
C PHE A 146 -3.71 14.89 14.71
N GLN A 147 -2.93 15.97 14.71
CA GLN A 147 -3.27 17.26 14.08
C GLN A 147 -3.79 17.16 12.64
N SER A 148 -3.32 16.20 11.85
CA SER A 148 -3.80 15.97 10.48
C SER A 148 -5.29 15.67 10.40
N LEU A 149 -5.89 15.12 11.47
CA LEU A 149 -7.33 14.87 11.59
C LEU A 149 -8.15 16.14 11.87
N GLY A 150 -7.49 17.26 12.16
CA GLY A 150 -8.12 18.58 12.23
C GLY A 150 -8.28 19.25 10.86
N SER A 151 -7.82 18.63 9.77
CA SER A 151 -7.87 19.22 8.43
C SER A 151 -9.31 19.37 7.93
N GLN A 152 -9.64 20.55 7.40
CA GLN A 152 -10.93 20.82 6.78
C GLN A 152 -11.08 20.16 5.40
N ALA A 153 -10.01 19.54 4.87
CA ALA A 153 -10.06 18.74 3.65
C ALA A 153 -10.76 17.38 3.88
N LEU A 154 -10.74 16.81 5.09
CA LEU A 154 -11.27 15.47 5.35
C LEU A 154 -12.78 15.32 5.09
N PRO A 155 -13.63 16.31 5.48
CA PRO A 155 -15.04 16.30 5.07
C PRO A 155 -15.23 16.37 3.54
N GLU A 156 -14.46 17.20 2.82
CA GLU A 156 -14.54 17.29 1.36
C GLU A 156 -14.12 15.97 0.68
N ILE A 157 -13.06 15.32 1.18
CA ILE A 157 -12.63 14.00 0.73
C ILE A 157 -13.76 12.99 0.91
N SER A 158 -14.37 12.97 2.09
CA SER A 158 -15.48 12.04 2.40
C SER A 158 -16.67 12.29 1.48
N ASN A 159 -17.08 13.54 1.30
CA ASN A 159 -18.15 13.93 0.37
C ASN A 159 -17.84 13.53 -1.08
N THR A 160 -16.60 13.69 -1.52
CA THR A 160 -16.17 13.31 -2.89
C THR A 160 -16.24 11.80 -3.10
N ILE A 161 -15.86 11.02 -2.09
CA ILE A 161 -15.96 9.54 -2.12
C ILE A 161 -17.44 9.13 -2.15
N GLU A 162 -18.26 9.67 -1.24
CA GLU A 162 -19.67 9.31 -1.09
C GLU A 162 -20.52 9.70 -2.30
N SER A 163 -20.23 10.85 -2.92
CA SER A 163 -20.88 11.28 -4.16
C SER A 163 -20.42 10.50 -5.39
N GLY A 164 -19.41 9.64 -5.26
CA GLY A 164 -18.84 8.87 -6.37
C GLY A 164 -17.98 9.71 -7.30
N GLY A 165 -17.41 10.83 -6.85
CA GLY A 165 -16.58 11.73 -7.68
C GLY A 165 -15.40 11.03 -8.37
N ILE A 166 -14.88 9.95 -7.78
CA ILE A 166 -13.82 9.10 -8.35
C ILE A 166 -14.28 7.70 -8.76
N GLY A 167 -15.59 7.46 -8.82
CA GLY A 167 -16.15 6.13 -9.04
C GLY A 167 -16.02 5.21 -7.82
N ASP A 168 -15.87 3.91 -8.06
CA ASP A 168 -15.73 2.90 -7.01
C ASP A 168 -14.31 2.92 -6.45
N VAL A 169 -14.21 2.87 -5.12
CA VAL A 169 -12.91 2.85 -4.42
C VAL A 169 -12.22 1.50 -4.59
N LEU A 170 -11.03 1.51 -5.17
CA LEU A 170 -10.18 0.35 -5.45
C LEU A 170 -9.21 0.02 -4.31
N GLY A 171 -8.97 0.96 -3.40
CA GLY A 171 -8.05 0.86 -2.27
C GLY A 171 -7.49 2.21 -1.87
N LEU A 172 -6.70 2.24 -0.80
CA LEU A 172 -6.00 3.44 -0.32
C LEU A 172 -4.51 3.16 -0.18
N SER A 173 -3.70 4.19 -0.37
CA SER A 173 -2.26 4.14 -0.08
C SER A 173 -1.83 5.33 0.75
N ALA A 174 -1.07 5.10 1.82
CA ALA A 174 -0.33 6.15 2.51
C ALA A 174 1.15 6.04 2.15
N LYS A 175 1.75 7.13 1.67
CA LYS A 175 3.16 7.19 1.29
C LYS A 175 3.89 8.22 2.15
N GLY A 176 5.05 7.85 2.64
CA GLY A 176 5.92 8.75 3.40
C GLY A 176 7.38 8.39 3.18
N MET A 177 8.13 9.34 2.63
CA MET A 177 9.54 9.18 2.30
C MET A 177 10.29 10.32 2.96
N TRP A 178 10.74 10.08 4.19
CA TRP A 178 11.42 11.07 5.01
C TRP A 178 12.89 10.70 5.18
N VAL A 179 13.67 11.66 5.65
CA VAL A 179 15.08 11.47 6.01
C VAL A 179 15.22 11.65 7.51
N ARG A 180 15.78 10.66 8.22
CA ARG A 180 16.16 10.82 9.63
C ARG A 180 17.62 10.47 9.82
N THR A 181 18.31 11.30 10.59
CA THR A 181 19.74 11.15 10.86
C THR A 181 19.98 10.33 12.13
N LYS A 182 21.23 9.95 12.40
CA LYS A 182 21.63 9.35 13.68
C LYS A 182 21.27 10.25 14.87
N GLY A 183 21.42 11.57 14.73
CA GLY A 183 21.07 12.56 15.74
C GLY A 183 19.59 12.53 16.11
N TYR A 184 18.70 12.27 15.15
CA TYR A 184 17.27 12.08 15.43
C TYR A 184 17.04 10.96 16.46
N PHE A 185 17.74 9.83 16.33
CA PHE A 185 17.59 8.71 17.27
C PHE A 185 18.39 8.87 18.57
N LYS A 186 19.18 9.93 18.71
CA LYS A 186 19.87 10.32 19.96
C LYS A 186 19.12 11.38 20.78
N ARG A 187 18.02 11.94 20.24
CA ARG A 187 17.23 13.01 20.89
C ARG A 187 16.71 12.64 22.28
N SER A 188 16.53 11.34 22.55
CA SER A 188 16.02 10.84 23.83
C SER A 188 16.40 9.37 24.03
N ARG A 189 16.36 8.89 25.28
CA ARG A 189 16.62 7.48 25.62
C ARG A 189 15.63 6.49 24.99
N TRP A 190 14.45 6.94 24.57
CA TRP A 190 13.37 6.11 24.03
C TRP A 190 13.34 6.09 22.50
N ALA A 191 14.07 6.99 21.85
CA ALA A 191 14.04 7.14 20.40
C ALA A 191 14.50 5.86 19.68
N GLY A 192 13.73 5.42 18.69
CA GLY A 192 13.96 4.20 17.90
C GLY A 192 13.81 2.90 18.68
N LYS A 193 13.25 2.92 19.90
CA LYS A 193 13.10 1.73 20.74
C LYS A 193 11.71 1.11 20.62
N ARG A 194 11.68 -0.22 20.71
CA ARG A 194 10.44 -0.99 20.89
C ARG A 194 10.04 -1.01 22.36
N SER A 195 11.02 -1.18 23.24
CA SER A 195 10.84 -1.17 24.69
C SER A 195 12.00 -0.46 25.40
N LEU A 196 11.71 0.18 26.53
CA LEU A 196 12.69 0.79 27.42
C LEU A 196 12.44 0.30 28.84
N ASP A 197 13.46 -0.30 29.46
CA ASP A 197 13.41 -0.75 30.87
C ASP A 197 12.20 -1.67 31.16
N GLY A 198 11.82 -2.52 30.18
CA GLY A 198 10.70 -3.45 30.27
C GLY A 198 9.33 -2.86 29.91
N ILE A 199 9.26 -1.59 29.52
CA ILE A 199 8.02 -0.88 29.16
C ILE A 199 7.98 -0.64 27.66
N ASP A 200 6.83 -0.91 27.03
CA ASP A 200 6.61 -0.66 25.60
C ASP A 200 6.70 0.84 25.26
N VAL A 201 7.40 1.14 24.17
CA VAL A 201 7.55 2.50 23.59
C VAL A 201 7.00 2.52 22.16
N VAL A 202 7.35 1.51 21.37
CA VAL A 202 6.93 1.34 19.96
C VAL A 202 7.27 2.57 19.10
N ASP A 203 8.48 3.12 19.21
CA ASP A 203 8.91 4.29 18.42
C ASP A 203 9.46 3.88 17.03
N GLY A 204 8.57 3.68 16.06
CA GLY A 204 8.90 3.30 14.68
C GLY A 204 8.37 4.29 13.64
N VAL A 205 8.67 4.03 12.37
CA VAL A 205 8.26 4.90 11.26
C VAL A 205 6.74 5.10 11.20
N ALA A 206 5.95 4.06 11.42
CA ALA A 206 4.50 4.10 11.32
C ALA A 206 3.77 4.53 12.60
N THR A 207 4.44 4.47 13.75
CA THR A 207 3.84 4.71 15.07
C THR A 207 4.24 6.03 15.69
N ASN A 208 5.33 6.65 15.22
CA ASN A 208 5.72 8.00 15.63
C ASN A 208 5.95 8.94 14.44
N ALA A 209 7.00 8.72 13.65
CA ALA A 209 7.45 9.71 12.66
C ALA A 209 6.37 10.01 11.61
N LEU A 210 5.90 8.98 10.91
CA LEU A 210 4.85 9.06 9.89
C LEU A 210 3.49 8.54 10.41
N ALA A 211 3.27 8.56 11.73
CA ALA A 211 2.01 8.12 12.34
C ALA A 211 0.78 8.86 11.84
N HIS A 212 0.94 10.14 11.48
CA HIS A 212 -0.12 10.91 10.83
C HIS A 212 -0.53 10.35 9.48
N ALA A 213 0.39 9.77 8.69
CA ALA A 213 0.04 9.14 7.42
C ALA A 213 -0.90 7.95 7.64
N VAL A 214 -0.62 7.12 8.65
CA VAL A 214 -1.45 5.98 9.04
C VAL A 214 -2.82 6.45 9.57
N ALA A 215 -2.84 7.37 10.54
CA ALA A 215 -4.09 7.86 11.13
C ALA A 215 -4.99 8.55 10.10
N THR A 216 -4.42 9.38 9.23
CA THR A 216 -5.15 10.07 8.15
C THR A 216 -5.71 9.08 7.14
N ALA A 217 -4.94 8.05 6.77
CA ALA A 217 -5.40 7.05 5.82
C ALA A 217 -6.50 6.14 6.38
N LEU A 218 -6.44 5.80 7.67
CA LEU A 218 -7.54 5.11 8.36
C LEU A 218 -8.81 5.97 8.38
N SER A 219 -8.68 7.27 8.67
CA SER A 219 -9.82 8.21 8.62
C SER A 219 -10.42 8.31 7.22
N MET A 220 -9.61 8.43 6.17
CA MET A 220 -10.08 8.47 4.77
C MET A 220 -10.68 7.13 4.32
N ALA A 221 -10.29 6.01 4.94
CA ALA A 221 -10.91 4.71 4.73
C ALA A 221 -12.25 4.53 5.49
N GLY A 222 -12.63 5.50 6.34
CA GLY A 222 -13.79 5.41 7.24
C GLY A 222 -13.58 4.44 8.40
N ALA A 223 -12.32 4.16 8.78
CA ALA A 223 -11.99 3.26 9.87
C ALA A 223 -11.50 4.06 11.09
N HIS A 224 -12.27 4.04 12.18
CA HIS A 224 -12.01 4.85 13.36
C HIS A 224 -11.82 4.00 14.62
N THR A 225 -12.63 2.96 14.76
CA THR A 225 -12.70 2.10 15.94
C THR A 225 -12.01 0.76 15.69
N VAL A 226 -11.81 -0.01 16.76
CA VAL A 226 -11.29 -1.39 16.68
C VAL A 226 -12.18 -2.28 15.80
N ALA A 227 -13.50 -2.05 15.83
CA ALA A 227 -14.47 -2.87 15.09
C ALA A 227 -14.38 -2.65 13.57
N ASP A 228 -13.80 -1.53 13.13
CA ASP A 228 -13.64 -1.20 11.71
C ASP A 228 -12.45 -1.92 11.07
N VAL A 229 -11.63 -2.62 11.86
CA VAL A 229 -10.43 -3.33 11.39
C VAL A 229 -10.66 -4.84 11.39
N ALA A 230 -10.58 -5.46 10.22
CA ALA A 230 -10.66 -6.91 10.06
C ALA A 230 -9.30 -7.59 10.27
N SER A 231 -8.23 -7.00 9.73
CA SER A 231 -6.87 -7.52 9.90
C SER A 231 -5.82 -6.43 9.69
N VAL A 232 -4.68 -6.58 10.36
CA VAL A 232 -3.46 -5.80 10.11
C VAL A 232 -2.33 -6.77 9.81
N GLU A 233 -1.63 -6.53 8.71
CA GLU A 233 -0.41 -7.24 8.31
C GLU A 233 0.76 -6.26 8.31
N THR A 234 1.91 -6.69 8.84
CA THR A 234 3.11 -5.86 9.01
C THR A 234 4.30 -6.46 8.30
N ASP A 235 4.99 -5.64 7.52
CA ASP A 235 6.23 -5.98 6.83
C ASP A 235 7.30 -4.93 7.19
N LEU A 236 8.14 -5.27 8.18
CA LEU A 236 8.91 -4.30 8.98
C LEU A 236 10.42 -4.48 8.82
N TYR A 237 11.12 -3.38 8.53
CA TYR A 237 12.56 -3.34 8.26
C TYR A 237 13.27 -2.19 8.96
N ARG A 238 14.59 -2.32 9.12
CA ARG A 238 15.46 -1.26 9.66
C ARG A 238 16.81 -1.19 8.95
N ALA A 239 17.25 0.03 8.65
CA ALA A 239 18.60 0.35 8.19
C ALA A 239 19.41 1.11 9.25
N HIS A 240 18.75 1.85 10.14
CA HIS A 240 19.36 2.42 11.33
C HIS A 240 19.64 1.34 12.38
N ASP A 241 20.63 1.63 13.24
CA ASP A 241 20.88 0.88 14.47
C ASP A 241 19.85 1.24 15.56
N THR A 242 18.59 0.87 15.30
CA THR A 242 17.43 1.06 16.17
C THR A 242 16.79 -0.30 16.49
N GLN A 243 15.93 -0.37 17.50
CA GLN A 243 15.15 -1.60 17.77
C GLN A 243 13.87 -1.66 16.94
N SER A 244 13.30 -0.50 16.63
CA SER A 244 12.08 -0.33 15.83
C SER A 244 12.38 -0.20 14.35
N ASP A 245 11.31 -0.29 13.56
CA ASP A 245 11.31 -0.16 12.12
C ASP A 245 11.50 1.29 11.68
N ASP A 246 12.29 1.49 10.64
CA ASP A 246 12.44 2.77 9.94
C ASP A 246 11.92 2.71 8.50
N THR A 247 11.63 1.52 7.98
CA THR A 247 11.12 1.26 6.64
C THR A 247 10.12 0.12 6.68
N SER A 248 8.86 0.39 6.31
CA SER A 248 7.76 -0.55 6.56
C SER A 248 6.67 -0.48 5.50
N VAL A 249 6.04 -1.63 5.26
CA VAL A 249 4.71 -1.72 4.66
C VAL A 249 3.72 -2.26 5.69
N ILE A 250 2.58 -1.59 5.85
CA ILE A 250 1.48 -2.03 6.70
C ILE A 250 0.23 -2.14 5.85
N ARG A 251 -0.41 -3.30 5.85
CA ARG A 251 -1.68 -3.52 5.16
C ARG A 251 -2.80 -3.65 6.18
N VAL A 252 -3.82 -2.81 6.06
CA VAL A 252 -5.03 -2.88 6.86
C VAL A 252 -6.18 -3.29 5.95
N ARG A 253 -6.92 -4.34 6.36
CA ARG A 253 -8.22 -4.65 5.77
C ARG A 253 -9.29 -4.16 6.72
N THR A 254 -10.20 -3.31 6.24
CA THR A 254 -11.32 -2.83 7.05
C THR A 254 -12.43 -3.87 7.11
N ALA A 255 -13.27 -3.83 8.13
CA ALA A 255 -14.47 -4.66 8.23
C ALA A 255 -15.43 -4.42 7.05
N GLY A 256 -15.40 -3.21 6.47
CA GLY A 256 -16.11 -2.85 5.24
C GLY A 256 -15.45 -3.31 3.94
N GLY A 257 -14.40 -4.14 4.00
CA GLY A 257 -13.76 -4.74 2.82
C GLY A 257 -12.79 -3.85 2.05
N LYS A 258 -12.52 -2.63 2.52
CA LYS A 258 -11.50 -1.75 1.91
C LYS A 258 -10.10 -2.22 2.31
N THR A 259 -9.14 -2.04 1.42
CA THR A 259 -7.71 -2.27 1.70
C THR A 259 -6.98 -0.94 1.73
N LEU A 260 -6.20 -0.73 2.79
CA LEU A 260 -5.28 0.38 2.96
C LEU A 260 -3.86 -0.19 3.04
N LEU A 261 -2.94 0.38 2.25
CA LEU A 261 -1.52 0.06 2.32
C LEU A 261 -0.70 1.30 2.72
N CYS A 262 -0.01 1.26 3.85
CA CYS A 262 0.94 2.31 4.25
C CYS A 262 2.36 1.86 3.89
N ALA A 263 3.02 2.53 2.94
CA ALA A 263 4.41 2.29 2.55
C ALA A 263 5.27 3.49 2.96
N LEU A 264 6.11 3.31 3.98
CA LEU A 264 6.76 4.39 4.72
C LEU A 264 8.25 4.11 4.90
N THR A 265 9.09 5.15 4.82
CA THR A 265 10.52 5.06 5.12
C THR A 265 11.06 6.35 5.74
N LEU A 266 12.08 6.21 6.59
CA LEU A 266 12.93 7.28 7.11
C LEU A 266 14.34 7.28 6.45
N CYS A 267 14.53 6.41 5.46
CA CYS A 267 15.79 6.15 4.77
C CYS A 267 15.68 6.52 3.28
N ALA A 268 14.92 7.57 2.98
CA ALA A 268 14.84 8.14 1.64
C ALA A 268 16.12 8.94 1.30
N PRO A 269 16.48 9.08 0.00
CA PRO A 269 17.58 9.96 -0.40
C PRO A 269 17.26 11.44 -0.16
N GLU A 270 15.97 11.79 -0.16
CA GLU A 270 15.49 13.16 0.05
C GLU A 270 14.16 13.16 0.80
N GLN A 271 13.90 14.26 1.51
CA GLN A 271 12.66 14.45 2.25
C GLN A 271 11.54 14.81 1.27
N GLN A 272 10.51 13.97 1.19
CA GLN A 272 9.36 14.20 0.32
C GLN A 272 8.09 14.52 1.13
N ARG A 273 7.15 15.20 0.44
CA ARG A 273 5.83 15.51 0.98
C ARG A 273 5.04 14.20 1.17
N PRO A 274 4.64 13.85 2.39
CA PRO A 274 3.88 12.63 2.62
C PRO A 274 2.44 12.82 2.15
N SER A 275 1.80 11.74 1.70
CA SER A 275 0.46 11.80 1.13
C SER A 275 -0.37 10.56 1.42
N VAL A 276 -1.68 10.72 1.35
CA VAL A 276 -2.64 9.61 1.33
C VAL A 276 -3.46 9.70 0.05
N THR A 277 -3.50 8.62 -0.73
CA THR A 277 -4.25 8.53 -1.97
C THR A 277 -5.40 7.54 -1.85
N VAL A 278 -6.60 7.94 -2.24
CA VAL A 278 -7.74 7.04 -2.50
C VAL A 278 -7.78 6.76 -3.98
N HIS A 279 -7.66 5.49 -4.35
CA HIS A 279 -7.66 5.04 -5.74
C HIS A 279 -9.08 4.72 -6.19
N GLY A 280 -9.51 5.28 -7.32
CA GLY A 280 -10.87 5.10 -7.83
C GLY A 280 -10.93 4.63 -9.28
N THR A 281 -12.08 4.09 -9.69
CA THR A 281 -12.30 3.67 -11.09
C THR A 281 -12.37 4.84 -12.08
N ARG A 282 -12.60 6.06 -11.62
CA ARG A 282 -12.68 7.27 -12.47
C ARG A 282 -11.69 8.36 -12.06
N GLY A 283 -10.77 8.07 -11.17
CA GLY A 283 -9.82 9.07 -10.70
C GLY A 283 -9.28 8.74 -9.33
N ASP A 284 -8.37 9.59 -8.88
CA ASP A 284 -7.72 9.46 -7.58
C ASP A 284 -7.88 10.74 -6.76
N ILE A 285 -7.94 10.57 -5.44
CA ILE A 285 -7.90 11.69 -4.48
C ILE A 285 -6.60 11.57 -3.71
N THR A 286 -5.67 12.51 -3.89
CA THR A 286 -4.40 12.57 -3.14
C THR A 286 -4.42 13.73 -2.16
N PHE A 287 -4.24 13.43 -0.88
CA PHE A 287 -4.20 14.39 0.21
C PHE A 287 -2.81 14.49 0.80
N PHE A 288 -2.18 15.67 0.65
CA PHE A 288 -0.91 16.01 1.27
C PHE A 288 -1.18 16.62 2.65
N TYR A 289 -1.30 15.74 3.65
CA TYR A 289 -1.86 16.08 4.96
C TYR A 289 -1.04 17.06 5.79
N THR A 290 0.24 17.27 5.46
CA THR A 290 1.10 18.27 6.11
C THR A 290 0.85 19.69 5.62
N GLU A 291 0.37 19.84 4.38
CA GLU A 291 0.06 21.14 3.77
C GLU A 291 -1.45 21.41 3.65
N ASP A 292 -2.29 20.47 4.08
CA ASP A 292 -3.74 20.51 3.90
C ASP A 292 -4.15 20.70 2.42
N GLU A 293 -3.34 20.18 1.49
CA GLU A 293 -3.59 20.26 0.04
C GLU A 293 -4.25 18.98 -0.47
N LEU A 294 -5.39 19.14 -1.14
CA LEU A 294 -6.16 18.10 -1.80
C LEU A 294 -5.95 18.20 -3.32
N VAL A 295 -5.58 17.09 -3.95
CA VAL A 295 -5.48 16.95 -5.40
C VAL A 295 -6.44 15.86 -5.86
N ILE A 296 -7.38 16.20 -6.74
CA ILE A 296 -8.32 15.25 -7.34
C ILE A 296 -7.99 15.16 -8.83
N THR A 297 -7.65 13.97 -9.29
CA THR A 297 -7.29 13.71 -10.69
C THR A 297 -8.34 12.80 -11.32
N THR A 298 -8.98 13.24 -12.39
CA THR A 298 -10.00 12.49 -13.15
C THR A 298 -9.70 12.57 -14.66
N PRO A 299 -10.41 11.83 -15.53
CA PRO A 299 -10.30 12.02 -16.98
C PRO A 299 -10.55 13.45 -17.46
N ASP A 300 -11.35 14.23 -16.72
CA ASP A 300 -11.67 15.62 -17.05
C ASP A 300 -10.54 16.61 -16.66
N GLY A 301 -9.53 16.13 -15.94
CA GLY A 301 -8.37 16.90 -15.51
C GLY A 301 -8.09 16.82 -14.01
N GLU A 302 -7.24 17.72 -13.55
CA GLU A 302 -6.78 17.80 -12.16
C GLU A 302 -7.33 19.07 -11.48
N ARG A 303 -7.88 18.92 -10.27
CA ARG A 303 -8.29 20.01 -9.37
C ARG A 303 -7.38 19.99 -8.14
N ARG A 304 -6.89 21.16 -7.73
CA ARG A 304 -6.11 21.36 -6.51
C ARG A 304 -6.78 22.38 -5.59
N GLU A 305 -6.79 22.10 -4.31
CA GLU A 305 -7.36 23.00 -3.30
C GLU A 305 -6.62 22.86 -1.97
N THR A 306 -6.40 23.97 -1.27
CA THR A 306 -5.76 24.01 0.05
C THR A 306 -6.79 24.41 1.10
N PHE A 307 -6.83 23.67 2.19
CA PHE A 307 -7.82 23.82 3.24
C PHE A 307 -7.21 24.40 4.52
N GLY A 308 -8.06 24.96 5.38
CA GLY A 308 -7.67 25.30 6.74
C GLY A 308 -7.57 24.06 7.64
N ARG A 309 -7.05 24.27 8.85
CA ARG A 309 -6.97 23.24 9.89
C ARG A 309 -7.51 23.79 11.20
N THR A 310 -8.38 23.02 11.83
CA THR A 310 -8.88 23.31 13.17
C THR A 310 -7.85 22.87 14.20
N ASP A 311 -7.51 23.76 15.14
CA ASP A 311 -6.66 23.43 16.29
C ASP A 311 -7.40 22.43 17.19
N LEU A 312 -6.77 21.29 17.47
CA LEU A 312 -7.39 20.22 18.26
C LEU A 312 -7.62 20.61 19.73
N LEU A 313 -6.83 21.54 20.29
CA LEU A 313 -7.08 22.07 21.62
C LEU A 313 -8.28 23.01 21.60
N GLU A 314 -8.42 23.87 20.59
CA GLU A 314 -9.62 24.70 20.42
C GLU A 314 -10.88 23.83 20.25
N ASN A 315 -10.80 22.75 19.47
CA ASN A 315 -11.90 21.79 19.35
C ASN A 315 -12.24 21.09 20.69
N LEU A 316 -11.24 20.72 21.49
CA LEU A 316 -11.48 20.17 22.83
C LEU A 316 -12.17 21.20 23.73
N LEU A 317 -11.73 22.46 23.73
CA LEU A 317 -12.33 23.52 24.53
C LEU A 317 -13.78 23.80 24.11
N ASP A 318 -14.06 23.82 22.80
CA ASP A 318 -15.43 23.93 22.28
C ASP A 318 -16.29 22.74 22.73
N ALA A 319 -15.80 21.51 22.56
CA ALA A 319 -16.50 20.30 22.98
C ALA A 319 -16.86 20.31 24.48
N ARG A 320 -15.99 20.85 25.34
CA ARG A 320 -16.29 21.01 26.78
C ARG A 320 -17.44 21.98 27.05
N ILE A 321 -17.53 23.05 26.26
CA ILE A 321 -18.51 24.13 26.48
C ILE A 321 -19.85 23.75 25.85
N THR A 322 -19.83 23.21 24.63
CA THR A 322 -21.01 23.04 23.78
C THR A 322 -21.49 21.60 23.65
N GLY A 323 -20.63 20.62 23.98
CA GLY A 323 -20.87 19.21 23.72
C GLY A 323 -20.63 18.79 22.26
N ALA A 324 -19.96 19.65 21.46
CA ALA A 324 -19.54 19.30 20.11
C ALA A 324 -18.63 18.04 20.09
N PRO A 325 -18.66 17.24 19.00
CA PRO A 325 -17.79 16.08 18.88
C PRO A 325 -16.32 16.47 18.76
N LEU A 326 -15.45 15.67 19.37
CA LEU A 326 -14.01 15.76 19.16
C LEU A 326 -13.62 15.26 17.76
N LEU A 327 -12.79 16.02 17.06
CA LEU A 327 -12.24 15.65 15.75
C LEU A 327 -11.28 14.44 15.85
N CYS A 328 -10.63 14.26 17.01
CA CYS A 328 -9.80 13.09 17.29
C CYS A 328 -9.98 12.63 18.74
N SER A 329 -11.14 12.05 19.03
CA SER A 329 -11.37 11.39 20.32
C SER A 329 -10.49 10.15 20.48
N LEU A 330 -10.17 9.78 21.73
CA LEU A 330 -9.50 8.51 22.03
C LEU A 330 -10.22 7.31 21.39
N ALA A 331 -11.55 7.24 21.49
CA ALA A 331 -12.34 6.17 20.88
C ALA A 331 -12.18 6.12 19.35
N GLY A 332 -12.05 7.27 18.70
CA GLY A 332 -11.80 7.41 17.26
C GLY A 332 -10.38 7.04 16.81
N THR A 333 -9.48 6.65 17.74
CA THR A 333 -8.13 6.15 17.42
C THR A 333 -8.01 4.63 17.53
N GLY A 334 -9.11 3.90 17.77
CA GLY A 334 -9.09 2.45 17.93
C GLY A 334 -8.50 1.70 16.73
N ALA A 335 -8.79 2.14 15.51
CA ALA A 335 -8.21 1.55 14.30
C ALA A 335 -6.69 1.76 14.22
N PHE A 336 -6.20 2.94 14.60
CA PHE A 336 -4.75 3.20 14.70
C PHE A 336 -4.11 2.34 15.78
N THR A 337 -4.78 2.17 16.93
CA THR A 337 -4.30 1.29 18.01
C THR A 337 -4.20 -0.17 17.55
N CYS A 338 -5.07 -0.67 16.68
CA CYS A 338 -4.90 -1.99 16.05
C CYS A 338 -3.59 -2.09 15.25
N VAL A 339 -3.23 -1.03 14.51
CA VAL A 339 -1.96 -0.98 13.76
C VAL A 339 -0.77 -0.94 14.71
N LEU A 340 -0.82 -0.09 15.74
CA LEU A 340 0.21 -0.01 16.76
C LEU A 340 0.42 -1.35 17.47
N GLU A 341 -0.67 -2.04 17.84
CA GLU A 341 -0.62 -3.34 18.51
C GLU A 341 -0.02 -4.42 17.61
N ALA A 342 -0.36 -4.42 16.32
CA ALA A 342 0.25 -5.33 15.35
C ALA A 342 1.76 -5.11 15.25
N ILE A 343 2.23 -3.87 15.20
CA ILE A 343 3.67 -3.54 15.15
C ILE A 343 4.37 -3.91 16.47
N ARG A 344 3.73 -3.65 17.61
CA ARG A 344 4.23 -3.99 18.95
C ARG A 344 4.42 -5.50 19.13
N THR A 345 3.50 -6.31 18.60
CA THR A 345 3.53 -7.78 18.72
C THR A 345 4.23 -8.49 17.57
N ALA A 346 4.54 -7.79 16.49
CA ALA A 346 5.31 -8.33 15.38
C ALA A 346 6.73 -8.79 15.78
N PRO A 347 7.33 -9.73 15.03
CA PRO A 347 8.76 -10.01 15.13
C PRO A 347 9.60 -8.74 14.97
N VAL A 348 10.80 -8.75 15.56
CA VAL A 348 11.78 -7.65 15.41
C VAL A 348 11.95 -7.29 13.92
N PRO A 349 12.00 -6.00 13.56
CA PRO A 349 12.24 -5.56 12.18
C PRO A 349 13.50 -6.20 11.60
N GLN A 350 13.40 -6.67 10.35
CA GLN A 350 14.52 -7.28 9.66
C GLN A 350 15.55 -6.21 9.28
N GLU A 351 16.83 -6.47 9.53
CA GLU A 351 17.89 -5.56 9.10
C GLU A 351 18.03 -5.58 7.58
N ILE A 352 18.13 -4.41 6.97
CA ILE A 352 18.46 -4.25 5.55
C ILE A 352 19.98 -4.42 5.41
N GLY A 353 20.41 -5.37 4.57
CA GLY A 353 21.82 -5.67 4.34
C GLY A 353 22.60 -4.45 3.84
N VAL A 354 23.87 -4.33 4.28
CA VAL A 354 24.74 -3.17 3.99
C VAL A 354 24.98 -2.94 2.49
N GLU A 355 24.85 -3.97 1.67
CA GLU A 355 24.92 -3.93 0.22
C GLU A 355 23.72 -3.22 -0.44
N HIS A 356 22.63 -3.03 0.31
CA HIS A 356 21.40 -2.38 -0.15
C HIS A 356 21.21 -0.96 0.40
N ILE A 357 22.19 -0.46 1.15
CA ILE A 357 22.17 0.87 1.76
C ILE A 357 23.46 1.64 1.52
N SER A 358 23.33 2.94 1.27
CA SER A 358 24.42 3.91 1.33
C SER A 358 24.24 4.81 2.54
N TRP A 359 25.33 5.29 3.15
CA TRP A 359 25.26 6.31 4.20
C TRP A 359 25.67 7.66 3.64
N GLU A 360 24.83 8.66 3.87
CA GLU A 360 25.09 10.05 3.50
C GLU A 360 25.30 10.88 4.77
N GLY A 361 26.15 11.90 4.71
CA GLY A 361 26.51 12.73 5.87
C GLY A 361 27.53 12.10 6.83
N GLU A 362 27.86 12.83 7.90
CA GLU A 362 28.84 12.42 8.92
C GLU A 362 28.28 12.60 10.34
N GLY A 363 28.84 11.85 11.31
CA GLY A 363 28.49 12.02 12.73
C GLY A 363 26.99 11.86 13.01
N ASP A 364 26.40 12.85 13.68
CA ASP A 364 24.97 12.88 14.02
C ASP A 364 24.09 13.28 12.83
N ASP A 365 24.65 13.87 11.78
CA ASP A 365 23.92 14.22 10.56
C ASP A 365 23.87 13.05 9.57
N ALA A 366 24.58 11.95 9.84
CA ALA A 366 24.59 10.79 8.94
C ALA A 366 23.22 10.08 8.90
N ASN A 367 22.76 9.70 7.72
CA ASN A 367 21.54 8.90 7.49
C ASN A 367 21.78 7.77 6.48
N PRO A 368 21.13 6.60 6.66
CA PRO A 368 21.11 5.56 5.65
C PRO A 368 20.12 5.91 4.54
N VAL A 369 20.43 5.49 3.32
CA VAL A 369 19.59 5.59 2.14
C VAL A 369 19.44 4.19 1.56
N VAL A 370 18.21 3.69 1.51
CA VAL A 370 17.91 2.38 0.90
C VAL A 370 17.87 2.53 -0.62
N HIS A 371 18.66 1.72 -1.33
CA HIS A 371 18.79 1.81 -2.78
C HIS A 371 17.42 1.65 -3.48
N GLY A 372 17.04 2.64 -4.29
CA GLY A 372 15.80 2.62 -5.09
C GLY A 372 14.50 2.74 -4.29
N ILE A 373 14.55 3.08 -2.99
CA ILE A 373 13.39 3.02 -2.10
C ILE A 373 12.17 3.83 -2.57
N ALA A 374 12.38 4.95 -3.25
CA ALA A 374 11.28 5.77 -3.78
C ALA A 374 10.43 4.98 -4.80
N GLY A 375 11.07 4.36 -5.79
CA GLY A 375 10.39 3.52 -6.78
C GLY A 375 9.75 2.28 -6.14
N LEU A 376 10.37 1.73 -5.10
CA LEU A 376 9.84 0.58 -4.35
C LEU A 376 8.58 0.91 -3.56
N ILE A 377 8.52 2.09 -2.92
CA ILE A 377 7.33 2.59 -2.22
C ILE A 377 6.19 2.85 -3.22
N GLU A 378 6.48 3.46 -4.37
CA GLU A 378 5.46 3.68 -5.41
C GLU A 378 4.93 2.35 -5.96
N ARG A 379 5.83 1.37 -6.20
CA ARG A 379 5.46 0.03 -6.65
C ARG A 379 4.59 -0.68 -5.62
N ALA A 380 4.98 -0.67 -4.35
CA ALA A 380 4.20 -1.25 -3.25
C ALA A 380 2.81 -0.62 -3.16
N ALA A 381 2.74 0.71 -3.13
CA ALA A 381 1.48 1.46 -3.04
C ALA A 381 0.54 1.18 -4.22
N THR A 382 1.06 1.11 -5.45
CA THR A 382 0.26 0.88 -6.67
C THR A 382 -0.18 -0.58 -6.78
N ALA A 383 0.73 -1.51 -6.49
CA ALA A 383 0.46 -2.95 -6.48
C ALA A 383 -0.42 -3.38 -5.30
N GLN A 384 -0.55 -2.52 -4.27
CA GLN A 384 -1.11 -2.86 -2.96
C GLN A 384 -0.39 -4.08 -2.36
N ALA A 385 0.93 -4.17 -2.52
CA ALA A 385 1.78 -5.29 -2.15
C ALA A 385 2.82 -4.89 -1.09
N THR A 386 3.15 -5.80 -0.18
CA THR A 386 4.26 -5.69 0.77
C THR A 386 5.61 -5.83 0.08
N PHE A 387 6.70 -5.40 0.71
CA PHE A 387 8.04 -5.57 0.14
C PHE A 387 8.41 -7.06 0.02
N ALA A 388 7.95 -7.87 0.97
CA ALA A 388 8.08 -9.32 0.94
C ALA A 388 7.36 -9.94 -0.29
N GLU A 389 6.11 -9.54 -0.57
CA GLU A 389 5.36 -10.01 -1.75
C GLU A 389 5.95 -9.53 -3.08
N LEU A 390 6.59 -8.35 -3.08
CA LEU A 390 7.31 -7.84 -4.25
C LEU A 390 8.66 -8.56 -4.48
N GLY A 391 9.09 -9.42 -3.55
CA GLY A 391 10.30 -10.23 -3.67
C GLY A 391 11.59 -9.41 -3.61
N LEU A 392 11.62 -8.34 -2.83
CA LEU A 392 12.82 -7.50 -2.74
C LEU A 392 13.98 -8.27 -2.07
N PRO A 393 15.24 -8.05 -2.50
CA PRO A 393 16.37 -8.89 -2.09
C PRO A 393 16.68 -8.81 -0.59
N TRP A 394 16.40 -7.68 0.06
CA TRP A 394 16.56 -7.47 1.50
C TRP A 394 15.27 -7.75 2.30
N ALA A 395 14.16 -8.04 1.62
CA ALA A 395 12.89 -8.29 2.27
C ALA A 395 12.83 -9.70 2.88
N ARG A 396 11.84 -9.93 3.75
CA ARG A 396 11.54 -11.28 4.23
C ARG A 396 11.13 -12.13 3.03
N SER A 397 11.69 -13.34 2.94
CA SER A 397 11.31 -14.26 1.87
C SER A 397 9.88 -14.76 2.10
N VAL A 398 9.07 -14.64 1.06
CA VAL A 398 7.76 -15.26 1.02
C VAL A 398 7.90 -16.58 0.28
N PRO A 399 7.71 -17.74 0.94
CA PRO A 399 7.92 -19.01 0.30
C PRO A 399 6.94 -19.19 -0.87
N PRO A 400 7.42 -19.67 -2.03
CA PRO A 400 6.54 -20.03 -3.13
C PRO A 400 5.72 -21.27 -2.76
N VAL A 401 4.67 -21.52 -3.52
CA VAL A 401 3.91 -22.78 -3.39
C VAL A 401 4.79 -23.97 -3.79
N ARG A 402 5.67 -23.79 -4.80
CA ARG A 402 6.67 -24.78 -5.20
C ARG A 402 7.85 -24.12 -5.89
N THR A 403 9.06 -24.60 -5.62
CA THR A 403 10.25 -24.29 -6.42
C THR A 403 10.51 -25.42 -7.43
N LEU A 404 10.72 -25.05 -8.69
CA LEU A 404 11.13 -25.92 -9.78
C LEU A 404 12.65 -25.95 -9.80
N SER A 405 13.23 -27.14 -10.03
CA SER A 405 14.68 -27.30 -10.05
C SER A 405 15.14 -28.18 -11.20
N VAL A 406 16.35 -27.89 -11.68
CA VAL A 406 17.05 -28.66 -12.73
C VAL A 406 18.46 -28.95 -12.22
N GLY A 407 18.80 -30.24 -12.07
CA GLY A 407 20.13 -30.63 -11.58
C GLY A 407 20.48 -30.08 -10.18
N GLY A 408 19.48 -29.83 -9.33
CA GLY A 408 19.66 -29.20 -8.00
C GLY A 408 19.69 -27.67 -8.02
N HIS A 409 19.65 -27.02 -9.18
CA HIS A 409 19.57 -25.57 -9.31
C HIS A 409 18.10 -25.12 -9.31
N PRO A 410 17.68 -24.16 -8.46
CA PRO A 410 16.33 -23.58 -8.53
C PRO A 410 16.19 -22.71 -9.78
N VAL A 411 15.23 -23.04 -10.64
CA VAL A 411 15.06 -22.38 -11.95
C VAL A 411 13.76 -21.58 -12.07
N ALA A 412 12.73 -21.91 -11.29
CA ALA A 412 11.49 -21.13 -11.28
C ALA A 412 10.73 -21.32 -9.97
N ASP A 413 9.98 -20.31 -9.55
CA ASP A 413 9.10 -20.38 -8.38
C ASP A 413 7.64 -20.27 -8.82
N TYR A 414 6.81 -21.26 -8.45
CA TYR A 414 5.38 -21.30 -8.74
C TYR A 414 4.58 -20.63 -7.63
N GLN A 415 3.68 -19.73 -8.04
CA GLN A 415 2.76 -18.98 -7.19
C GLN A 415 1.32 -19.27 -7.62
N ASP A 416 0.39 -19.33 -6.66
CA ASP A 416 -1.03 -19.59 -6.93
C ASP A 416 -1.85 -18.31 -7.23
N GLY A 417 -1.25 -17.13 -7.05
CA GLY A 417 -1.90 -15.84 -7.26
C GLY A 417 -2.73 -15.32 -6.08
N SER A 418 -2.81 -16.03 -4.96
CA SER A 418 -3.65 -15.67 -3.81
C SER A 418 -3.31 -14.32 -3.16
N ARG A 419 -2.10 -13.81 -3.38
CA ARG A 419 -1.61 -12.52 -2.87
C ARG A 419 -1.81 -11.36 -3.84
N ILE A 420 -2.31 -11.63 -5.05
CA ILE A 420 -2.57 -10.60 -6.05
C ILE A 420 -3.92 -9.94 -5.75
N ARG A 421 -3.98 -8.61 -5.87
CA ARG A 421 -5.23 -7.86 -5.69
C ARG A 421 -6.24 -8.20 -6.80
N SER A 422 -7.53 -8.13 -6.48
CA SER A 422 -8.63 -8.49 -7.39
C SER A 422 -8.55 -7.78 -8.76
N VAL A 423 -8.31 -6.46 -8.77
CA VAL A 423 -8.19 -5.68 -10.01
C VAL A 423 -6.91 -5.94 -10.82
N SER A 424 -6.00 -6.78 -10.31
CA SER A 424 -4.86 -7.32 -11.04
C SER A 424 -5.12 -8.75 -11.57
N SER A 425 -6.36 -9.24 -11.43
CA SER A 425 -6.83 -10.58 -11.83
C SER A 425 -5.95 -11.71 -11.27
N PRO A 426 -6.18 -12.12 -10.01
CA PRO A 426 -5.42 -13.18 -9.33
C PRO A 426 -5.37 -14.46 -10.15
N ARG A 427 -4.18 -15.04 -10.35
CA ARG A 427 -3.98 -16.24 -11.18
C ARG A 427 -2.66 -16.93 -10.86
N PRO A 428 -2.48 -18.23 -11.17
CA PRO A 428 -1.19 -18.90 -11.02
C PRO A 428 -0.16 -18.46 -12.05
N TYR A 429 1.10 -18.32 -11.62
CA TYR A 429 2.23 -17.87 -12.44
C TYR A 429 3.57 -18.46 -11.97
N LEU A 430 4.58 -18.37 -12.83
CA LEU A 430 5.97 -18.61 -12.47
C LEU A 430 6.71 -17.28 -12.33
N HIS A 431 7.23 -17.01 -11.14
CA HIS A 431 8.18 -15.94 -10.87
C HIS A 431 8.87 -16.14 -9.51
N PRO A 432 10.19 -15.86 -9.42
CA PRO A 432 11.09 -15.56 -10.55
C PRO A 432 11.46 -16.81 -11.35
N VAL A 433 11.63 -16.67 -12.66
CA VAL A 433 12.28 -17.65 -13.54
C VAL A 433 13.73 -17.22 -13.75
N ARG A 434 14.67 -18.18 -13.67
CA ARG A 434 16.11 -17.97 -13.65
C ARG A 434 16.83 -18.81 -14.71
N THR A 435 17.98 -18.34 -15.18
CA THR A 435 18.95 -19.19 -15.88
C THR A 435 19.64 -20.15 -14.89
N LEU A 436 20.46 -21.11 -15.38
CA LEU A 436 21.18 -22.04 -14.49
C LEU A 436 22.25 -21.33 -13.65
N ALA A 437 22.83 -20.23 -14.15
CA ALA A 437 23.71 -19.34 -13.39
C ALA A 437 22.97 -18.44 -12.37
N GLY A 438 21.63 -18.45 -12.37
CA GLY A 438 20.81 -17.71 -11.41
C GLY A 438 20.28 -16.37 -11.90
N THR A 439 20.54 -15.98 -13.16
CA THR A 439 20.06 -14.71 -13.72
C THR A 439 18.55 -14.70 -13.83
N VAL A 440 17.88 -13.75 -13.15
CA VAL A 440 16.43 -13.61 -13.20
C VAL A 440 16.00 -13.00 -14.55
N VAL A 441 15.11 -13.70 -15.26
CA VAL A 441 14.63 -13.35 -16.60
C VAL A 441 13.13 -13.02 -16.64
N THR A 442 12.52 -12.83 -15.48
CA THR A 442 11.11 -12.44 -15.34
C THR A 442 10.92 -11.34 -14.32
N ASP A 443 9.91 -10.50 -14.51
CA ASP A 443 9.54 -9.43 -13.59
C ASP A 443 8.10 -9.58 -13.10
N HIS A 444 7.80 -9.02 -11.92
CA HIS A 444 6.58 -9.26 -11.17
C HIS A 444 6.05 -7.96 -10.58
N GLN A 445 4.80 -7.61 -10.87
CA GLN A 445 4.16 -6.37 -10.46
C GLN A 445 5.05 -5.12 -10.61
N PRO A 446 5.68 -4.89 -11.77
CA PRO A 446 6.49 -3.69 -11.99
C PRO A 446 5.60 -2.44 -11.98
N LEU A 447 6.21 -1.29 -11.68
CA LEU A 447 5.49 -0.04 -11.46
C LEU A 447 4.68 0.42 -12.68
N ASP A 448 5.16 0.14 -13.89
CA ASP A 448 4.48 0.45 -15.14
C ASP A 448 3.19 -0.40 -15.33
N HIS A 449 3.19 -1.65 -14.84
CA HIS A 449 2.09 -2.61 -15.02
C HIS A 449 2.00 -3.60 -13.84
N VAL A 450 1.43 -3.17 -12.71
CA VAL A 450 1.38 -3.96 -11.46
C VAL A 450 0.52 -5.23 -11.50
N TRP A 451 -0.09 -5.53 -12.65
CA TRP A 451 -0.84 -6.77 -12.92
C TRP A 451 -0.06 -7.78 -13.78
N HIS A 452 1.18 -7.50 -14.18
CA HIS A 452 2.05 -8.46 -14.84
C HIS A 452 2.77 -9.35 -13.80
N LEU A 453 2.75 -10.67 -13.97
CA LEU A 453 3.12 -11.64 -12.91
C LEU A 453 4.22 -12.62 -13.34
N GLY A 454 5.21 -12.21 -14.13
CA GLY A 454 6.19 -13.14 -14.70
C GLY A 454 5.61 -13.94 -15.87
N VAL A 455 5.53 -15.27 -15.74
CA VAL A 455 5.12 -16.18 -16.84
C VAL A 455 3.81 -16.88 -16.51
N GLY A 456 2.88 -16.90 -17.47
CA GLY A 456 1.61 -17.62 -17.31
C GLY A 456 0.67 -17.50 -18.50
N VAL A 457 -0.61 -17.79 -18.25
CA VAL A 457 -1.70 -17.66 -19.23
C VAL A 457 -2.70 -16.63 -18.71
N ALA A 458 -3.03 -15.64 -19.54
CA ALA A 458 -4.00 -14.60 -19.21
C ALA A 458 -4.66 -14.04 -20.47
N LEU A 459 -5.91 -13.61 -20.35
CA LEU A 459 -6.67 -12.95 -21.41
C LEU A 459 -7.37 -11.71 -20.84
N GLN A 460 -7.40 -10.62 -21.60
CA GLN A 460 -8.14 -9.42 -21.17
C GLN A 460 -9.65 -9.58 -21.35
N ASP A 461 -10.09 -10.42 -22.30
CA ASP A 461 -11.51 -10.53 -22.64
C ASP A 461 -11.90 -12.00 -22.76
N VAL A 462 -12.65 -12.50 -21.79
CA VAL A 462 -13.29 -13.82 -21.82
C VAL A 462 -14.77 -13.60 -21.57
N ASP A 463 -15.60 -13.60 -22.63
CA ASP A 463 -17.00 -13.17 -22.58
C ASP A 463 -17.21 -11.83 -21.83
N GLY A 464 -16.31 -10.87 -22.02
CA GLY A 464 -16.35 -9.55 -21.39
C GLY A 464 -15.69 -9.46 -20.02
N ILE A 465 -15.09 -10.54 -19.52
CA ILE A 465 -14.41 -10.65 -18.22
C ILE A 465 -12.89 -10.55 -18.40
N ASN A 466 -12.25 -9.77 -17.52
CA ASN A 466 -10.82 -9.48 -17.56
C ASN A 466 -10.02 -10.39 -16.62
N PHE A 467 -9.20 -11.27 -17.20
CA PHE A 467 -8.25 -12.13 -16.50
C PHE A 467 -6.78 -11.67 -16.64
N TRP A 468 -6.55 -10.52 -17.28
CA TRP A 468 -5.23 -9.89 -17.43
C TRP A 468 -4.89 -8.97 -16.27
N GLY A 469 -5.89 -8.26 -15.75
CA GLY A 469 -5.77 -7.22 -14.74
C GLY A 469 -5.69 -5.81 -15.34
N GLY A 470 -5.75 -4.80 -14.47
CA GLY A 470 -5.72 -3.39 -14.86
C GLY A 470 -7.00 -2.94 -15.58
N ARG A 471 -6.90 -1.87 -16.36
CA ARG A 471 -8.04 -1.37 -17.14
C ARG A 471 -8.37 -2.30 -18.32
N THR A 472 -9.65 -2.37 -18.69
CA THR A 472 -10.14 -3.17 -19.81
C THR A 472 -10.24 -2.28 -21.06
N TYR A 473 -9.66 -2.72 -22.18
CA TYR A 473 -9.92 -2.05 -23.46
C TYR A 473 -11.27 -2.49 -23.99
N THR A 474 -12.11 -1.55 -24.38
CA THR A 474 -13.39 -1.90 -24.99
C THR A 474 -13.54 -1.23 -26.35
N ARG A 475 -14.14 -1.95 -27.30
CA ARG A 475 -14.44 -1.39 -28.63
C ARG A 475 -15.33 -0.16 -28.54
N ALA A 476 -16.28 -0.17 -27.61
CA ALA A 476 -17.25 0.90 -27.43
C ALA A 476 -16.61 2.20 -26.94
N ALA A 477 -15.66 2.11 -26.00
CA ALA A 477 -14.92 3.28 -25.52
C ALA A 477 -13.78 3.70 -26.46
N GLY A 478 -13.20 2.75 -27.21
CA GLY A 478 -12.01 2.99 -28.02
C GLY A 478 -10.72 3.16 -27.19
N GLU A 479 -10.80 3.00 -25.86
CA GLU A 479 -9.72 3.19 -24.91
C GLU A 479 -9.82 2.20 -23.73
N TYR A 480 -8.83 2.29 -22.84
CA TYR A 480 -8.78 1.53 -21.60
C TYR A 480 -9.65 2.19 -20.54
N VAL A 481 -10.57 1.45 -19.93
CA VAL A 481 -11.46 1.94 -18.88
C VAL A 481 -11.47 0.99 -17.69
N TRP A 482 -11.65 1.52 -16.48
CA TRP A 482 -11.91 0.67 -15.33
C TRP A 482 -13.33 0.12 -15.42
N ARG A 483 -13.46 -1.19 -15.20
CA ARG A 483 -14.73 -1.91 -15.14
C ARG A 483 -14.67 -2.87 -13.96
N PRO A 484 -15.81 -3.20 -13.32
CA PRO A 484 -15.88 -4.25 -12.32
C PRO A 484 -15.96 -5.62 -12.99
N ASP A 485 -15.01 -5.93 -13.88
CA ASP A 485 -15.02 -7.11 -14.75
C ASP A 485 -13.85 -8.07 -14.48
N HIS A 486 -13.08 -7.86 -13.41
CA HIS A 486 -11.92 -8.69 -13.09
C HIS A 486 -12.31 -10.07 -12.56
N GLY A 487 -11.92 -11.10 -13.32
CA GLY A 487 -12.01 -12.50 -12.90
C GLY A 487 -10.77 -12.97 -12.13
N SER A 488 -10.83 -14.22 -11.67
CA SER A 488 -9.71 -14.91 -11.02
C SER A 488 -9.50 -16.31 -11.58
N ILE A 489 -8.27 -16.78 -11.63
CA ILE A 489 -7.93 -18.15 -12.00
C ILE A 489 -7.48 -18.86 -10.72
N VAL A 490 -8.14 -19.95 -10.36
CA VAL A 490 -7.84 -20.69 -9.14
C VAL A 490 -7.61 -22.16 -9.44
N ARG A 491 -6.71 -22.79 -8.69
CA ARG A 491 -6.48 -24.24 -8.79
C ARG A 491 -7.66 -24.99 -8.19
N LEU A 492 -8.27 -25.89 -8.95
CA LEU A 492 -9.26 -26.81 -8.42
C LEU A 492 -8.51 -27.92 -7.67
N GLY A 493 -8.75 -28.03 -6.36
CA GLY A 493 -8.24 -29.14 -5.55
C GLY A 493 -8.70 -30.49 -6.12
N SER A 494 -7.90 -31.54 -5.94
CA SER A 494 -8.11 -32.86 -6.53
C SER A 494 -9.37 -33.56 -5.97
N SER A 495 -10.52 -33.18 -6.50
CA SER A 495 -11.79 -33.90 -6.35
C SER A 495 -12.11 -34.59 -7.68
N GLY A 496 -11.43 -35.71 -7.96
CA GLY A 496 -11.81 -36.64 -9.03
C GLY A 496 -10.78 -36.94 -10.13
N GLY A 497 -9.64 -36.26 -10.16
CA GLY A 497 -8.51 -36.59 -11.04
C GLY A 497 -7.20 -36.23 -10.37
N ALA A 498 -6.28 -37.19 -10.25
CA ALA A 498 -5.01 -36.98 -9.57
C ALA A 498 -4.20 -35.89 -10.30
N SER A 499 -3.96 -34.76 -9.63
CA SER A 499 -2.80 -33.91 -9.93
C SER A 499 -1.55 -34.76 -9.67
N SER A 500 -0.99 -35.36 -10.72
CA SER A 500 0.24 -36.14 -10.61
C SER A 500 1.43 -35.18 -10.62
N GLU A 501 2.15 -35.15 -9.51
CA GLU A 501 3.36 -34.35 -9.35
C GLU A 501 4.57 -35.28 -9.47
N ALA A 502 5.38 -35.05 -10.51
CA ALA A 502 6.63 -35.76 -10.74
C ALA A 502 7.78 -34.74 -10.84
N ASP A 503 9.01 -35.21 -10.69
CA ASP A 503 10.17 -34.36 -11.01
C ASP A 503 10.13 -33.99 -12.50
N GLY A 504 10.38 -32.72 -12.81
CA GLY A 504 10.27 -32.20 -14.19
C GLY A 504 8.86 -31.99 -14.74
N GLN A 505 7.78 -32.17 -13.96
CA GLN A 505 6.40 -31.92 -14.43
C GLN A 505 5.44 -31.42 -13.34
N LEU A 506 4.54 -30.50 -13.72
CA LEU A 506 3.43 -30.01 -12.91
C LEU A 506 2.14 -29.99 -13.74
N LYS A 507 1.16 -30.82 -13.37
CA LYS A 507 -0.18 -30.81 -13.98
C LYS A 507 -1.17 -30.08 -13.09
N GLU A 508 -2.06 -29.31 -13.70
CA GLU A 508 -3.02 -28.47 -13.02
C GLU A 508 -4.39 -28.54 -13.70
N THR A 509 -5.43 -28.55 -12.87
CA THR A 509 -6.79 -28.23 -13.29
C THR A 509 -7.17 -26.91 -12.64
N LEU A 510 -7.49 -25.91 -13.45
CA LEU A 510 -7.78 -24.56 -12.99
C LEU A 510 -9.20 -24.16 -13.38
N SER A 511 -9.84 -23.32 -12.57
CA SER A 511 -11.12 -22.67 -12.86
C SER A 511 -10.90 -21.20 -13.08
N TRP A 512 -11.41 -20.68 -14.19
CA TRP A 512 -11.44 -19.26 -14.49
C TRP A 512 -12.81 -18.74 -14.07
N ASN A 513 -12.84 -17.97 -12.99
CA ASN A 513 -14.07 -17.52 -12.35
C ASN A 513 -14.32 -16.04 -12.67
N GLY A 514 -15.57 -15.70 -12.95
CA GLY A 514 -16.00 -14.32 -13.09
C GLY A 514 -15.90 -13.53 -11.78
N PRO A 515 -16.20 -12.22 -11.81
CA PRO A 515 -16.16 -11.35 -10.63
C PRO A 515 -17.14 -11.79 -9.53
N ASP A 516 -18.20 -12.52 -9.90
CA ASP A 516 -19.19 -13.11 -9.00
C ASP A 516 -18.76 -14.49 -8.43
N GLY A 517 -17.58 -14.98 -8.82
CA GLY A 517 -17.05 -16.28 -8.44
C GLY A 517 -17.56 -17.46 -9.27
N ALA A 518 -18.45 -17.24 -10.25
CA ALA A 518 -18.98 -18.31 -11.07
C ALA A 518 -17.93 -18.78 -12.11
N PRO A 519 -17.76 -20.09 -12.33
CA PRO A 519 -16.81 -20.61 -13.32
C PRO A 519 -17.28 -20.31 -14.75
N VAL A 520 -16.34 -19.84 -15.58
CA VAL A 520 -16.54 -19.48 -16.99
C VAL A 520 -15.74 -20.40 -17.90
N LEU A 521 -14.49 -20.69 -17.54
CA LEU A 521 -13.65 -21.69 -18.21
C LEU A 521 -13.07 -22.68 -17.20
N HIS A 522 -12.80 -23.88 -17.69
CA HIS A 522 -11.87 -24.83 -17.09
C HIS A 522 -10.60 -24.91 -17.93
N GLU A 523 -9.45 -24.93 -17.25
CA GLU A 523 -8.15 -25.07 -17.88
C GLU A 523 -7.47 -26.34 -17.39
N GLN A 524 -6.97 -27.14 -18.34
CA GLN A 524 -6.00 -28.18 -18.07
C GLN A 524 -4.62 -27.66 -18.47
N ARG A 525 -3.72 -27.46 -17.50
CA ARG A 525 -2.38 -26.91 -17.71
C ARG A 525 -1.32 -27.95 -17.34
N THR A 526 -0.27 -28.05 -18.14
CA THR A 526 0.92 -28.84 -17.82
C THR A 526 2.17 -28.00 -18.03
N TRP A 527 2.97 -27.87 -16.98
CA TRP A 527 4.34 -27.40 -17.08
C TRP A 527 5.28 -28.61 -17.14
N THR A 528 6.30 -28.54 -17.98
CA THR A 528 7.41 -29.51 -18.02
C THR A 528 8.74 -28.76 -17.96
N TRP A 529 9.75 -29.33 -17.29
CA TRP A 529 11.09 -28.72 -17.28
C TRP A 529 12.18 -29.77 -17.17
N ASP A 530 13.29 -29.52 -17.86
CA ASP A 530 14.44 -30.43 -17.90
C ASP A 530 15.73 -29.71 -18.30
N ALA A 531 16.87 -30.33 -18.00
CA ALA A 531 18.18 -29.88 -18.45
C ALA A 531 18.36 -30.19 -19.94
N VAL A 532 18.83 -29.21 -20.71
CA VAL A 532 19.24 -29.41 -22.11
C VAL A 532 20.76 -29.50 -22.22
N GLY A 533 21.47 -28.71 -21.40
CA GLY A 533 22.92 -28.69 -21.31
C GLY A 533 23.38 -27.99 -20.03
N PRO A 534 24.70 -27.75 -19.88
CA PRO A 534 25.26 -27.17 -18.66
C PRO A 534 24.89 -25.70 -18.43
N SER A 535 24.43 -24.99 -19.47
CA SER A 535 24.10 -23.57 -19.44
C SER A 535 22.70 -23.27 -20.00
N VAL A 536 21.90 -24.30 -20.27
CA VAL A 536 20.57 -24.16 -20.88
C VAL A 536 19.62 -25.19 -20.30
N TRP A 537 18.43 -24.74 -19.92
CA TRP A 537 17.32 -25.61 -19.53
C TRP A 537 16.05 -25.27 -20.33
N ARG A 538 15.12 -26.21 -20.34
CA ARG A 538 13.87 -26.11 -21.12
C ARG A 538 12.68 -26.01 -20.18
N LEU A 539 11.71 -25.18 -20.55
CA LEU A 539 10.39 -25.06 -19.93
C LEU A 539 9.32 -25.25 -20.99
N GLY A 540 8.47 -26.27 -20.87
CA GLY A 540 7.28 -26.45 -21.67
C GLY A 540 6.03 -25.99 -20.95
N LEU A 541 5.10 -25.39 -21.68
CA LEU A 541 3.75 -25.08 -21.23
C LEU A 541 2.74 -25.60 -22.25
N ASP A 542 1.89 -26.52 -21.81
CA ASP A 542 0.71 -26.97 -22.53
C ASP A 542 -0.53 -26.51 -21.76
N PHE A 543 -1.49 -25.87 -22.43
CA PHE A 543 -2.77 -25.53 -21.81
C PHE A 543 -3.95 -25.78 -22.75
N ALA A 544 -5.09 -26.12 -22.15
CA ALA A 544 -6.34 -26.38 -22.85
C ALA A 544 -7.49 -25.68 -22.14
N LEU A 545 -8.14 -24.73 -22.80
CA LEU A 545 -9.28 -23.96 -22.29
C LEU A 545 -10.60 -24.55 -22.80
N SER A 546 -11.51 -24.85 -21.89
CA SER A 546 -12.86 -25.37 -22.19
C SER A 546 -13.92 -24.50 -21.49
N PRO A 547 -15.09 -24.28 -22.09
CA PRO A 547 -16.23 -23.72 -21.37
C PRO A 547 -16.54 -24.51 -20.10
N ALA A 548 -16.88 -23.80 -19.01
CA ALA A 548 -17.34 -24.45 -17.78
C ALA A 548 -18.80 -24.95 -17.86
N GLY A 549 -19.56 -24.49 -18.86
CA GLY A 549 -20.94 -24.92 -19.12
C GLY A 549 -21.19 -25.26 -20.58
N ASP A 550 -22.47 -25.40 -20.95
CA ASP A 550 -22.90 -25.90 -22.27
C ASP A 550 -22.97 -24.83 -23.38
N ARG A 551 -22.42 -23.63 -23.12
CA ARG A 551 -22.40 -22.53 -24.10
C ARG A 551 -20.97 -22.28 -24.59
N PRO A 552 -20.79 -21.89 -25.86
CA PRO A 552 -19.50 -21.42 -26.34
C PRO A 552 -19.05 -20.18 -25.57
N VAL A 553 -17.75 -20.02 -25.37
CA VAL A 553 -17.12 -18.87 -24.71
C VAL A 553 -16.16 -18.18 -25.68
N SER A 554 -16.30 -16.86 -25.81
CA SER A 554 -15.41 -16.03 -26.62
C SER A 554 -14.12 -15.72 -25.86
N LEU A 555 -12.97 -16.01 -26.48
CA LEU A 555 -11.64 -15.73 -25.98
C LEU A 555 -11.02 -14.61 -26.82
N GLY A 556 -10.92 -13.42 -26.24
CA GLY A 556 -10.52 -12.19 -26.90
C GLY A 556 -9.30 -11.51 -26.28
N SER A 557 -8.99 -10.36 -26.87
CA SER A 557 -7.92 -9.44 -26.51
C SER A 557 -8.36 -8.00 -26.81
N PRO A 558 -7.58 -6.97 -26.44
CA PRO A 558 -7.80 -5.63 -26.97
C PRO A 558 -7.82 -5.60 -28.50
N GLY A 559 -6.97 -6.40 -29.16
CA GLY A 559 -6.88 -6.49 -30.61
C GLY A 559 -8.16 -6.99 -31.26
N SER A 560 -8.76 -8.07 -30.72
CA SER A 560 -10.08 -8.51 -31.17
C SER A 560 -11.20 -7.52 -30.87
N ASN A 561 -10.98 -6.62 -29.90
CA ASN A 561 -11.85 -5.49 -29.58
C ASN A 561 -11.52 -4.20 -30.37
N GLY A 562 -10.64 -4.27 -31.37
CA GLY A 562 -10.36 -3.15 -32.29
C GLY A 562 -9.14 -2.31 -31.92
N ARG A 563 -8.39 -2.65 -30.86
CA ARG A 563 -7.10 -2.02 -30.57
C ARG A 563 -6.04 -2.57 -31.53
N HIS A 564 -5.73 -1.83 -32.58
CA HIS A 564 -4.65 -2.21 -33.50
C HIS A 564 -3.35 -2.55 -32.74
N LYS A 565 -2.73 -3.70 -33.06
CA LYS A 565 -1.51 -4.22 -32.40
C LYS A 565 -1.66 -4.54 -30.90
N GLY A 566 -2.90 -4.72 -30.43
CA GLY A 566 -3.25 -5.02 -29.05
C GLY A 566 -3.51 -6.50 -28.76
N GLY A 567 -2.91 -7.43 -29.51
CA GLY A 567 -3.25 -8.86 -29.47
C GLY A 567 -2.79 -9.65 -28.24
N TYR A 568 -2.45 -9.04 -27.11
CA TYR A 568 -1.97 -9.81 -25.95
C TYR A 568 -3.10 -10.68 -25.38
N SER A 569 -2.91 -11.99 -25.44
CA SER A 569 -3.88 -13.01 -25.01
C SER A 569 -3.22 -14.39 -25.03
N GLY A 570 -3.54 -15.25 -24.06
CA GLY A 570 -2.93 -16.58 -23.95
C GLY A 570 -1.62 -16.54 -23.16
N PHE A 571 -0.59 -17.19 -23.69
CA PHE A 571 0.73 -17.23 -23.06
C PHE A 571 1.37 -15.84 -23.03
N PHE A 572 1.93 -15.47 -21.88
CA PHE A 572 2.71 -14.24 -21.73
C PHE A 572 3.89 -14.43 -20.78
N TRP A 573 4.99 -13.80 -21.14
CA TRP A 573 6.24 -13.71 -20.40
C TRP A 573 6.57 -12.23 -20.18
N ARG A 574 6.57 -11.80 -18.92
CA ARG A 574 7.01 -10.47 -18.51
C ARG A 574 8.51 -10.49 -18.20
N PHE A 575 9.31 -9.76 -18.99
CA PHE A 575 10.73 -9.56 -18.71
C PHE A 575 10.95 -8.35 -17.79
N PRO A 576 12.02 -8.35 -16.96
CA PRO A 576 12.54 -7.11 -16.39
C PRO A 576 13.17 -6.26 -17.49
N GLU A 577 13.36 -4.97 -17.21
CA GLU A 577 14.17 -4.12 -18.08
C GLU A 577 15.63 -4.63 -18.07
N CYS A 578 16.23 -4.72 -19.27
CA CYS A 578 17.60 -5.18 -19.43
C CYS A 578 18.33 -4.33 -20.48
N ALA A 579 19.63 -4.11 -20.27
CA ALA A 579 20.43 -3.32 -21.20
C ALA A 579 20.71 -4.08 -22.49
N GLY A 580 20.64 -3.39 -23.63
CA GLY A 580 20.97 -3.97 -24.94
C GLY A 580 20.01 -5.06 -25.39
N ALA A 581 18.73 -4.97 -25.01
CA ALA A 581 17.71 -5.95 -25.38
C ALA A 581 17.62 -6.11 -26.91
N THR A 582 17.76 -7.35 -27.39
CA THR A 582 17.56 -7.73 -28.79
C THR A 582 16.44 -8.76 -28.89
N VAL A 583 15.58 -8.60 -29.91
CA VAL A 583 14.51 -9.55 -30.21
C VAL A 583 14.50 -9.88 -31.70
N TRP A 584 14.43 -11.16 -32.06
CA TRP A 584 14.45 -11.57 -33.46
C TRP A 584 13.81 -12.95 -33.68
N THR A 585 13.60 -13.24 -34.96
CA THR A 585 13.06 -14.49 -35.53
C THR A 585 13.99 -14.91 -36.68
N PRO A 586 13.80 -16.08 -37.33
CA PRO A 586 14.58 -16.44 -38.52
C PRO A 586 14.57 -15.40 -39.64
N THR A 587 13.50 -14.62 -39.75
CA THR A 587 13.22 -13.76 -40.91
C THR A 587 13.24 -12.27 -40.61
N GLY A 588 13.42 -11.86 -39.35
CA GLY A 588 13.38 -10.44 -38.99
C GLY A 588 13.83 -10.18 -37.55
N ALA A 589 14.33 -8.96 -37.30
CA ALA A 589 14.86 -8.50 -36.02
C ALA A 589 14.30 -7.13 -35.63
N GLY A 590 14.22 -6.87 -34.32
CA GLY A 590 13.64 -5.68 -33.72
C GLY A 590 12.12 -5.77 -33.51
N GLU A 591 11.60 -5.05 -32.52
CA GLU A 591 10.18 -5.09 -32.15
C GLU A 591 9.26 -4.91 -33.35
N ALA A 592 9.53 -3.92 -34.21
CA ALA A 592 8.69 -3.60 -35.35
C ALA A 592 8.53 -4.74 -36.36
N ALA A 593 9.57 -5.56 -36.54
CA ALA A 593 9.55 -6.70 -37.47
C ALA A 593 8.95 -7.95 -36.83
N VAL A 594 9.12 -8.13 -35.51
CA VAL A 594 8.71 -9.34 -34.81
C VAL A 594 7.27 -9.25 -34.29
N HIS A 595 6.83 -8.08 -33.82
CA HIS A 595 5.50 -7.88 -33.26
C HIS A 595 4.40 -8.11 -34.31
N GLY A 596 3.58 -9.14 -34.10
CA GLY A 596 2.53 -9.58 -35.03
C GLY A 596 3.02 -10.52 -36.12
N SER A 597 4.30 -10.92 -36.11
CA SER A 597 4.82 -11.91 -37.06
C SER A 597 4.42 -13.33 -36.66
N VAL A 598 4.27 -14.20 -37.65
CA VAL A 598 4.12 -15.65 -37.45
C VAL A 598 5.46 -16.30 -37.84
N ALA A 599 6.18 -16.79 -36.84
CA ALA A 599 7.50 -17.39 -37.01
C ALA A 599 7.63 -18.64 -36.12
N PRO A 600 8.41 -19.66 -36.53
CA PRO A 600 8.52 -20.91 -35.77
C PRO A 600 9.18 -20.72 -34.39
N TRP A 601 10.01 -19.70 -34.25
CA TRP A 601 10.59 -19.31 -32.98
C TRP A 601 10.89 -17.81 -32.94
N LEU A 602 11.02 -17.31 -31.73
CA LEU A 602 11.45 -15.96 -31.36
C LEU A 602 12.54 -16.07 -30.30
N ALA A 603 13.56 -15.22 -30.38
CA ALA A 603 14.59 -15.11 -29.35
C ALA A 603 14.61 -13.71 -28.75
N TRP A 604 14.87 -13.65 -27.45
CA TRP A 604 15.11 -12.42 -26.69
C TRP A 604 16.42 -12.56 -25.93
N SER A 605 17.33 -11.58 -26.07
CA SER A 605 18.59 -11.56 -25.33
C SER A 605 18.86 -10.18 -24.75
N GLY A 606 19.64 -10.12 -23.68
CA GLY A 606 20.06 -8.86 -23.08
C GLY A 606 20.91 -9.06 -21.83
N LYS A 607 21.38 -7.93 -21.30
CA LYS A 607 22.12 -7.87 -20.04
C LYS A 607 21.19 -7.53 -18.89
N PHE A 608 20.85 -8.53 -18.09
CA PHE A 608 20.02 -8.42 -16.89
C PHE A 608 20.87 -7.98 -15.69
N SER A 609 20.24 -7.74 -14.55
CA SER A 609 20.91 -7.34 -13.29
C SER A 609 22.03 -8.30 -12.89
N ASP A 610 21.78 -9.60 -13.04
CA ASP A 610 22.61 -10.67 -12.49
C ASP A 610 23.47 -11.37 -13.57
N GLY A 611 23.31 -11.01 -14.83
CA GLY A 611 24.09 -11.57 -15.93
C GLY A 611 23.45 -11.42 -17.30
N ASP A 612 24.17 -11.85 -18.32
CA ASP A 612 23.64 -11.96 -19.68
C ASP A 612 22.77 -13.21 -19.80
N ALA A 613 21.66 -13.12 -20.53
CA ALA A 613 20.79 -14.27 -20.76
C ALA A 613 20.09 -14.20 -22.12
N THR A 614 19.68 -15.37 -22.60
CA THR A 614 18.84 -15.54 -23.78
C THR A 614 17.66 -16.43 -23.46
N VAL A 615 16.46 -15.98 -23.84
CA VAL A 615 15.23 -16.77 -23.77
C VAL A 615 14.71 -16.99 -25.19
N VAL A 616 14.63 -18.25 -25.61
CA VAL A 616 14.10 -18.66 -26.91
C VAL A 616 12.71 -19.24 -26.73
N PHE A 617 11.74 -18.73 -27.47
CA PHE A 617 10.35 -19.20 -27.50
C PHE A 617 10.11 -19.94 -28.82
N VAL A 618 9.59 -21.15 -28.73
CA VAL A 618 9.33 -22.01 -29.88
C VAL A 618 7.84 -22.28 -29.95
N ALA A 619 7.24 -21.89 -31.07
CA ALA A 619 5.84 -22.19 -31.35
C ALA A 619 5.65 -23.70 -31.58
N SER A 620 4.46 -24.19 -31.32
CA SER A 620 4.06 -25.54 -31.74
C SER A 620 4.07 -25.66 -33.27
N GLU A 621 4.39 -26.85 -33.78
CA GLU A 621 4.37 -27.12 -35.21
C GLU A 621 2.95 -26.85 -35.77
N GLY A 622 2.88 -26.11 -36.88
CA GLY A 622 1.60 -25.70 -37.48
C GLY A 622 0.87 -24.57 -36.75
N SER A 623 1.46 -23.97 -35.70
CA SER A 623 0.90 -22.78 -35.08
C SER A 623 0.85 -21.61 -36.06
N HIS A 624 -0.30 -20.92 -36.09
CA HIS A 624 -0.51 -19.68 -36.83
C HIS A 624 -0.65 -18.45 -35.91
N ASP A 625 -0.52 -18.65 -34.59
CA ASP A 625 -0.60 -17.57 -33.61
C ASP A 625 0.55 -16.57 -33.80
N PRO A 626 0.27 -15.26 -33.90
CA PRO A 626 1.30 -14.24 -33.97
C PRO A 626 2.07 -14.04 -32.66
N TRP A 627 3.35 -13.68 -32.75
CA TRP A 627 4.13 -13.24 -31.61
C TRP A 627 3.71 -11.84 -31.17
N PHE A 628 3.30 -11.69 -29.91
CA PHE A 628 3.14 -10.38 -29.27
C PHE A 628 4.45 -9.99 -28.59
N VAL A 629 5.06 -8.89 -29.02
CA VAL A 629 6.35 -8.44 -28.49
C VAL A 629 6.31 -6.97 -28.10
N ARG A 630 6.91 -6.66 -26.95
CA ARG A 630 7.25 -5.29 -26.56
C ARG A 630 8.67 -5.31 -26.02
N VAL A 631 9.53 -4.47 -26.57
CA VAL A 631 10.87 -4.17 -26.06
C VAL A 631 10.85 -2.84 -25.34
N GLU A 632 10.27 -1.82 -25.97
CA GLU A 632 10.11 -0.50 -25.38
C GLU A 632 8.81 -0.39 -24.56
N GLY A 633 8.85 0.46 -23.54
CA GLY A 633 7.73 0.70 -22.62
C GLY A 633 7.60 -0.39 -21.57
N TYR A 634 7.22 -1.60 -21.97
CA TYR A 634 7.10 -2.74 -21.05
C TYR A 634 7.64 -4.02 -21.72
N PRO A 635 8.83 -4.51 -21.33
CA PRO A 635 9.41 -5.73 -21.89
C PRO A 635 8.52 -6.96 -21.74
N GLY A 636 8.17 -7.62 -22.83
CA GLY A 636 7.31 -8.80 -22.78
C GLY A 636 7.15 -9.53 -24.11
N VAL A 637 6.96 -10.84 -24.01
CA VAL A 637 6.70 -11.74 -25.14
C VAL A 637 5.45 -12.56 -24.85
N GLY A 638 4.56 -12.70 -25.83
CA GLY A 638 3.41 -13.60 -25.76
C GLY A 638 3.18 -14.30 -27.09
N GLN A 639 2.41 -15.38 -27.04
CA GLN A 639 1.92 -16.08 -28.23
C GLN A 639 0.41 -15.83 -28.30
N SER A 640 0.01 -14.96 -29.22
CA SER A 640 -1.32 -14.37 -29.26
C SER A 640 -2.37 -15.37 -29.69
N LEU A 641 -3.26 -15.73 -28.76
CA LEU A 641 -4.41 -16.57 -29.07
C LEU A 641 -5.43 -15.82 -29.95
N ALA A 642 -5.67 -14.55 -29.66
CA ALA A 642 -6.64 -13.70 -30.33
C ALA A 642 -5.98 -12.38 -30.76
N TRP A 643 -5.39 -12.35 -31.95
CA TRP A 643 -4.69 -11.15 -32.45
C TRP A 643 -5.69 -10.06 -32.87
N ASP A 644 -6.44 -10.27 -33.95
CA ASP A 644 -7.46 -9.34 -34.46
C ASP A 644 -8.89 -9.91 -34.35
N THR A 645 -9.04 -11.20 -34.04
CA THR A 645 -10.33 -11.91 -34.03
C THR A 645 -10.37 -12.80 -32.80
N PRO A 646 -11.50 -12.86 -32.07
CA PRO A 646 -11.59 -13.74 -30.91
C PRO A 646 -11.61 -15.20 -31.35
N VAL A 647 -11.06 -16.08 -30.49
CA VAL A 647 -11.17 -17.53 -30.65
C VAL A 647 -12.38 -18.00 -29.86
N THR A 648 -13.21 -18.86 -30.44
CA THR A 648 -14.35 -19.45 -29.71
C THR A 648 -13.95 -20.79 -29.12
N ALA A 649 -14.14 -20.96 -27.81
CA ALA A 649 -14.04 -22.25 -27.15
C ALA A 649 -15.43 -22.91 -27.14
N GLU A 650 -15.56 -24.03 -27.84
CA GLU A 650 -16.82 -24.77 -27.98
C GLU A 650 -16.92 -25.86 -26.90
N PRO A 651 -18.11 -26.15 -26.34
CA PRO A 651 -18.30 -27.27 -25.42
C PRO A 651 -17.81 -28.58 -26.03
N GLY A 652 -16.91 -29.29 -25.33
CA GLY A 652 -16.31 -30.54 -25.79
C GLY A 652 -15.15 -30.39 -26.79
N VAL A 653 -14.85 -29.18 -27.28
CA VAL A 653 -13.71 -28.91 -28.18
C VAL A 653 -12.80 -27.85 -27.56
N PRO A 654 -11.83 -28.27 -26.71
CA PRO A 654 -10.96 -27.32 -26.02
C PRO A 654 -10.03 -26.58 -26.98
N VAL A 655 -9.79 -25.30 -26.68
CA VAL A 655 -8.75 -24.50 -27.34
C VAL A 655 -7.41 -24.84 -26.71
N ARG A 656 -6.53 -25.49 -27.50
CA ARG A 656 -5.23 -25.99 -27.02
C ARG A 656 -4.09 -25.15 -27.58
N ARG A 657 -3.10 -24.87 -26.74
CA ARG A 657 -1.83 -24.25 -27.13
C ARG A 657 -0.68 -24.86 -26.37
N SER A 658 0.47 -24.87 -27.03
CA SER A 658 1.73 -25.37 -26.52
C SER A 658 2.84 -24.42 -26.93
N VAL A 659 3.65 -24.03 -25.95
CA VAL A 659 4.86 -23.22 -26.15
C VAL A 659 6.03 -23.89 -25.43
N THR A 660 7.20 -23.87 -26.06
CA THR A 660 8.44 -24.36 -25.46
C THR A 660 9.43 -23.21 -25.35
N MET A 661 9.97 -23.01 -24.16
CA MET A 661 10.98 -22.01 -23.89
C MET A 661 12.32 -22.67 -23.58
N PHE A 662 13.40 -22.10 -24.09
CA PHE A 662 14.76 -22.40 -23.65
C PHE A 662 15.33 -21.18 -22.95
N ILE A 663 15.87 -21.40 -21.75
CA ILE A 663 16.43 -20.35 -20.91
C ILE A 663 17.93 -20.64 -20.79
N ALA A 664 18.74 -19.75 -21.37
CA ALA A 664 20.17 -19.92 -21.51
C ALA A 664 20.93 -18.84 -20.73
N ASP A 665 22.05 -19.25 -20.12
CA ASP A 665 23.09 -18.32 -19.69
C ASP A 665 23.76 -17.70 -20.92
N GLY A 666 23.99 -16.39 -20.89
CA GLY A 666 24.68 -15.65 -21.95
C GLY A 666 23.83 -15.32 -23.18
N ILE A 667 24.48 -14.73 -24.17
CA ILE A 667 23.88 -14.32 -25.45
C ILE A 667 24.08 -15.43 -26.48
N LEU A 668 22.99 -15.96 -27.06
CA LEU A 668 23.04 -16.97 -28.12
C LEU A 668 22.91 -16.33 -29.49
N GLU A 669 23.65 -16.88 -30.47
CA GLU A 669 23.49 -16.52 -31.87
C GLU A 669 22.47 -17.44 -32.57
N THR A 670 21.92 -17.00 -33.71
CA THR A 670 20.94 -17.78 -34.48
C THR A 670 21.37 -19.24 -34.75
N PRO A 671 22.62 -19.54 -35.13
CA PRO A 671 23.05 -20.94 -35.33
C PRO A 671 23.04 -21.78 -34.05
N ASP A 672 23.22 -21.18 -32.87
CA ASP A 672 23.12 -21.88 -31.58
C ASP A 672 21.67 -22.23 -31.29
N ILE A 673 20.78 -21.28 -31.53
CA ILE A 673 19.32 -21.41 -31.35
C ILE A 673 18.77 -22.48 -32.29
N GLU A 674 19.13 -22.46 -33.57
CA GLU A 674 18.67 -23.47 -34.53
C GLU A 674 19.18 -24.88 -34.17
N ARG A 675 20.41 -25.00 -33.64
CA ARG A 675 20.92 -26.28 -33.14
C ARG A 675 20.13 -26.76 -31.92
N LEU A 676 19.85 -25.86 -30.98
CA LEU A 676 19.07 -26.14 -29.77
C LEU A 676 17.66 -26.65 -30.12
N ILE A 677 16.99 -25.97 -31.03
CA ILE A 677 15.65 -26.34 -31.50
C ILE A 677 15.68 -27.68 -32.25
N ASN A 678 16.66 -27.91 -33.12
CA ASN A 678 16.75 -29.16 -33.89
C ASN A 678 17.06 -30.39 -33.03
N GLN A 679 17.73 -30.22 -31.88
CA GLN A 679 17.93 -31.32 -30.92
C GLN A 679 16.62 -31.78 -30.28
N ARG A 680 15.59 -30.92 -30.20
CA ARG A 680 14.22 -31.26 -29.77
C ARG A 680 13.62 -32.40 -30.59
N GLY A 681 13.83 -32.40 -31.92
CA GLY A 681 13.21 -33.36 -32.83
C GLY A 681 13.82 -34.76 -32.81
N LYS A 682 14.89 -35.00 -32.04
CA LYS A 682 15.57 -36.31 -31.95
C LYS A 682 15.26 -37.08 -30.65
N GLN A 683 14.49 -36.50 -29.72
CA GLN A 683 14.16 -37.10 -28.42
C GLN A 683 12.65 -37.25 -28.17
N SER A 684 11.80 -36.98 -29.16
CA SER A 684 10.34 -37.17 -29.12
C SER A 684 9.91 -38.50 -29.70
#